data_AF-A0A229X6D9-F1
#
_entry.id   AF-A0A229X6D9-F1
#
_cell.length_a   1.000
_cell.length_b   1.000
_cell.length_c   1.000
_cell.angle_alpha   90.00
_cell.angle_beta   90.00
_cell.angle_gamma   90.00
#
_symmetry.space_group_name_H-M   'P 1'
#
loop_
_entity.id
_entity.type
_entity.pdbx_description
1 polymer ?
#
loop_
_entity_poly.entity_id
_entity_poly.type
_entity_poly.pdbx_seq_one_letter_code
_entity_poly.pdbx_strand_id
1 'polypeptide(L)'
;MAGLRPHEESITRVVWAAHILSCLTNTRYHEEQHEVDDAERDGDTDEPSDCETDYETVETAVLSGTRDSIRRKFLDCIAQLLSPCKGWDGVTATAIREGEDRVEVDIARNDGFLLDEDCFGSETVGYCKMLEEYLAGSAGGTNETASCPTEFELKVIDYTSRRIDQWIEELRKTRNFDQNRLDWNSQQWFGQEAAIEALTTMTDLILQFDADKGAIKSRPLIVQQAYRCLQFTQVRQLFLDTFGTQPGSKLWSRLNFISRPLVDCRLLRSIAAREPQFRNCKISLVSKPKTTLDARYVVGIFEAWQRLGLDSTPEPVARKLGPSSQRFEEACAESFSLHAEMQLVLHYDEECAHQPTLEYFGCSKKTCLLCETFLHALPSPIATRGRHGVCYPAWGVPCSTSATVEVAIERLEKSLVARIRALLNDMMYSGQKSLAANVVQSGMVSDFSHLTLEEWRQKEQDVWLFKDKQMTQRKDLLITRQYDEEDRISWTEIDVYPYLGTDKPFKGIMRIEHNPVRCRNLGSGFAGFAPYKEGYCVSLIHRDAYLEDGSTTNRSILASVRASCASTTPHEYRGPMIALQGIHHEDYADITLADFRHVMDYLVSYGNTHIRESVPDLHHRAPKTVRGVKICCYGEVKLHGSDRFVSVDVTQANQISLGSGSISPISVCLGMPIRLWKDPDAEFRHDPPGWEGHDLTADSNPNVAYLMVETDSSKDDWGWAPMYWNSEIGNVWAVRTDGQDLAADDVAMMCHFARRKLQRMFEDVMESGSSLVSRRRVSDFITWDNMITYWNETGGHEQFGSQD
;
A
#
# COMPACT_ATOMS: atom_id res chain seq x y z
N MET A 1 -19.13 19.85 -23.58
CA MET A 1 -19.14 20.66 -22.35
C MET A 1 -20.11 20.02 -21.38
N ALA A 2 -19.62 19.18 -20.44
CA ALA A 2 -20.44 18.73 -19.33
C ALA A 2 -20.47 19.86 -18.30
N GLY A 3 -21.65 20.30 -17.89
CA GLY A 3 -21.80 21.39 -16.91
C GLY A 3 -21.14 21.00 -15.59
N LEU A 4 -20.19 21.81 -15.13
CA LEU A 4 -19.63 21.71 -13.78
C LEU A 4 -20.77 21.84 -12.76
N ARG A 5 -20.93 20.84 -11.90
CA ARG A 5 -21.91 20.86 -10.80
C ARG A 5 -21.44 21.86 -9.74
N PRO A 6 -22.35 22.61 -9.08
CA PRO A 6 -21.97 23.54 -8.02
C PRO A 6 -21.23 22.81 -6.88
N HIS A 7 -20.12 23.38 -6.41
CA HIS A 7 -19.29 22.83 -5.32
C HIS A 7 -20.08 22.42 -4.07
N GLU A 8 -21.01 23.29 -3.66
CA GLU A 8 -21.90 23.07 -2.50
C GLU A 8 -22.79 21.83 -2.67
N GLU A 9 -23.18 21.50 -3.90
CA GLU A 9 -23.97 20.29 -4.18
C GLU A 9 -23.11 19.02 -4.02
N SER A 10 -21.83 19.05 -4.42
CA SER A 10 -20.91 17.91 -4.25
C SER A 10 -20.64 17.60 -2.77
N ILE A 11 -20.43 18.62 -1.93
CA ILE A 11 -20.30 18.49 -0.47
C ILE A 11 -21.56 17.84 0.11
N THR A 12 -22.71 18.37 -0.26
CA THR A 12 -24.02 17.91 0.21
C THR A 12 -24.23 16.43 -0.10
N ARG A 13 -23.88 15.99 -1.31
CA ARG A 13 -24.04 14.60 -1.74
C ARG A 13 -23.17 13.63 -0.93
N VAL A 14 -21.98 14.05 -0.51
CA VAL A 14 -21.15 13.25 0.40
C VAL A 14 -21.83 13.08 1.75
N VAL A 15 -22.38 14.16 2.32
CA VAL A 15 -23.11 14.12 3.60
C VAL A 15 -24.30 13.15 3.48
N TRP A 16 -25.15 13.32 2.46
CA TRP A 16 -26.27 12.41 2.22
C TRP A 16 -25.84 10.94 2.10
N ALA A 17 -24.79 10.67 1.32
CA ALA A 17 -24.29 9.32 1.13
C ALA A 17 -23.73 8.71 2.42
N ALA A 18 -23.04 9.49 3.25
CA ALA A 18 -22.53 9.04 4.54
C ALA A 18 -23.65 8.67 5.51
N HIS A 19 -24.69 9.51 5.64
CA HIS A 19 -25.86 9.24 6.47
C HIS A 19 -26.65 8.01 5.97
N ILE A 20 -26.90 7.90 4.67
CA ILE A 20 -27.57 6.73 4.07
C ILE A 20 -26.77 5.46 4.33
N LEU A 21 -25.45 5.48 4.10
CA LEU A 21 -24.58 4.34 4.33
C LEU A 21 -24.57 3.93 5.81
N SER A 22 -24.57 4.90 6.73
CA SER A 22 -24.66 4.63 8.16
C SER A 22 -25.97 3.94 8.55
N CYS A 23 -27.11 4.45 8.05
CA CYS A 23 -28.42 3.81 8.23
C CYS A 23 -28.45 2.38 7.67
N LEU A 24 -27.85 2.13 6.50
CA LEU A 24 -27.83 0.80 5.88
C LEU A 24 -26.91 -0.19 6.60
N THR A 25 -25.86 0.28 7.26
CA THR A 25 -24.88 -0.57 7.96
C THR A 25 -25.20 -0.78 9.43
N ASN A 26 -26.30 -0.19 9.94
CA ASN A 26 -26.65 -0.18 11.37
C ASN A 26 -25.52 0.35 12.27
N THR A 27 -24.65 1.23 11.75
CA THR A 27 -23.70 1.96 12.59
C THR A 27 -24.52 2.93 13.44
N ARG A 28 -24.64 2.66 14.75
CA ARG A 28 -25.54 3.40 15.65
C ARG A 28 -25.19 4.90 15.67
N TYR A 29 -26.20 5.75 15.62
CA TYR A 29 -26.08 7.17 15.98
C TYR A 29 -25.72 7.27 17.46
N HIS A 30 -24.77 8.14 17.81
CA HIS A 30 -24.20 8.23 19.15
C HIS A 30 -25.08 8.98 20.17
N GLU A 31 -26.17 9.63 19.75
CA GLU A 31 -27.02 10.43 20.64
C GLU A 31 -27.96 9.60 21.54
N GLU A 32 -28.21 8.33 21.24
CA GLU A 32 -29.08 7.46 22.07
C GLU A 32 -28.44 6.99 23.40
N GLN A 33 -27.28 7.53 23.80
CA GLN A 33 -26.63 7.19 25.08
C GLN A 33 -27.01 8.09 26.26
N HIS A 34 -27.87 9.10 26.08
CA HIS A 34 -28.19 10.04 27.16
C HIS A 34 -29.53 9.84 27.88
N GLU A 35 -30.44 8.99 27.39
CA GLU A 35 -31.73 8.74 28.07
C GLU A 35 -32.23 7.32 27.80
N VAL A 36 -31.93 6.36 28.70
CA VAL A 36 -32.83 5.30 29.20
C VAL A 36 -32.09 4.57 30.33
N ASP A 37 -32.74 4.51 31.49
CA ASP A 37 -32.31 3.88 32.74
C ASP A 37 -31.86 2.41 32.63
N ASP A 38 -31.01 2.07 33.60
CA ASP A 38 -30.49 0.76 33.99
C ASP A 38 -31.53 -0.39 33.94
N ALA A 39 -31.35 -1.31 32.98
CA ALA A 39 -31.39 -2.77 33.19
C ALA A 39 -31.28 -3.48 31.83
N GLU A 40 -30.37 -4.45 31.75
CA GLU A 40 -30.31 -5.49 30.70
C GLU A 40 -30.05 -5.00 29.25
N ARG A 41 -28.77 -4.85 28.90
CA ARG A 41 -28.31 -5.11 27.53
C ARG A 41 -26.90 -5.69 27.52
N ASP A 42 -26.87 -7.00 27.70
CA ASP A 42 -25.80 -7.88 27.24
C ASP A 42 -25.78 -7.81 25.70
N GLY A 43 -24.61 -7.54 25.12
CA GLY A 43 -24.50 -7.27 23.68
C GLY A 43 -23.13 -6.73 23.30
N ASP A 44 -22.17 -7.66 23.25
CA ASP A 44 -20.91 -7.59 22.50
C ASP A 44 -20.98 -6.58 21.35
N THR A 45 -20.31 -5.45 21.54
CA THR A 45 -19.79 -4.65 20.44
C THR A 45 -18.28 -4.72 20.57
N ASP A 46 -17.70 -5.80 20.05
CA ASP A 46 -16.27 -5.91 19.80
C ASP A 46 -15.88 -4.78 18.82
N GLU A 47 -15.49 -3.62 19.34
CA GLU A 47 -14.53 -2.79 18.62
C GLU A 47 -13.30 -3.67 18.40
N PRO A 48 -12.75 -3.75 17.16
CA PRO A 48 -11.60 -4.59 16.89
C PRO A 48 -10.46 -4.15 17.80
N SER A 49 -10.16 -5.03 18.77
CA SER A 49 -9.11 -4.90 19.76
C SER A 49 -7.85 -4.36 19.09
N ASP A 50 -7.47 -3.14 19.46
CA ASP A 50 -6.14 -2.60 19.17
C ASP A 50 -5.13 -3.52 19.89
N CYS A 51 -4.67 -4.56 19.21
CA CYS A 51 -3.58 -5.41 19.68
C CYS A 51 -2.26 -4.62 19.53
N GLU A 52 -2.08 -3.60 20.37
CA GLU A 52 -0.79 -2.93 20.48
C GLU A 52 0.24 -3.92 21.02
N THR A 53 1.31 -4.08 20.23
CA THR A 53 2.40 -5.01 20.50
C THR A 53 3.19 -4.53 21.72
N ASP A 54 3.92 -5.45 22.35
CA ASP A 54 4.77 -5.20 23.50
C ASP A 54 5.71 -4.00 23.29
N TYR A 55 5.58 -2.98 24.15
CA TYR A 55 6.18 -1.67 23.97
C TYR A 55 7.70 -1.64 24.14
N GLU A 56 8.29 -2.57 24.88
CA GLU A 56 9.74 -2.67 25.03
C GLU A 56 10.39 -3.16 23.71
N THR A 57 9.70 -4.08 23.03
CA THR A 57 10.06 -4.51 21.66
C THR A 57 9.82 -3.38 20.67
N VAL A 58 8.75 -2.59 20.84
CA VAL A 58 8.44 -1.43 19.99
C VAL A 58 9.45 -0.30 20.18
N GLU A 59 9.90 0.02 21.40
CA GLU A 59 10.90 1.07 21.63
C GLU A 59 12.22 0.72 20.91
N THR A 60 12.70 -0.52 21.07
CA THR A 60 13.91 -1.00 20.40
C THR A 60 13.74 -1.08 18.87
N ALA A 61 12.58 -1.51 18.38
CA ALA A 61 12.28 -1.59 16.95
C ALA A 61 12.07 -0.20 16.30
N VAL A 62 11.45 0.75 17.00
CA VAL A 62 11.26 2.14 16.54
C VAL A 62 12.59 2.88 16.52
N LEU A 63 13.43 2.68 17.55
CA LEU A 63 14.77 3.27 17.61
C LEU A 63 15.78 2.63 16.64
N SER A 64 15.44 1.52 16.00
CA SER A 64 16.19 0.94 14.88
C SER A 64 15.54 1.15 13.50
N GLY A 65 14.35 1.75 13.47
CA GLY A 65 13.58 2.02 12.26
C GLY A 65 14.15 3.14 11.39
N THR A 66 13.63 3.22 10.16
CA THR A 66 13.91 4.30 9.19
C THR A 66 13.51 5.67 9.74
N ARG A 67 14.12 6.75 9.20
CA ARG A 67 13.82 8.14 9.57
C ARG A 67 12.31 8.42 9.58
N ASP A 68 11.58 7.94 8.57
CA ASP A 68 10.13 8.15 8.45
C ASP A 68 9.32 7.39 9.48
N SER A 69 9.71 6.15 9.80
CA SER A 69 9.03 5.36 10.83
C SER A 69 9.08 6.03 12.22
N ILE A 70 10.21 6.69 12.53
CA ILE A 70 10.38 7.48 13.75
C ILE A 70 9.44 8.69 13.76
N ARG A 71 9.37 9.45 12.65
CA ARG A 71 8.46 10.60 12.52
C ARG A 71 7.01 10.20 12.70
N ARG A 72 6.59 9.11 12.06
CA ARG A 72 5.22 8.59 12.17
C ARG A 72 4.88 8.27 13.63
N LYS A 73 5.79 7.57 14.31
CA LYS A 73 5.59 7.21 15.72
C LYS A 73 5.63 8.43 16.65
N PHE A 74 6.50 9.41 16.39
CA PHE A 74 6.54 10.69 17.10
C PHE A 74 5.19 11.42 17.01
N LEU A 75 4.64 11.53 15.79
CA LEU A 75 3.33 12.13 15.55
C LEU A 75 2.20 11.37 16.26
N ASP A 76 2.17 10.04 16.14
CA ASP A 76 1.15 9.22 16.83
C ASP A 76 1.19 9.38 18.35
N CYS A 77 2.39 9.41 18.95
CA CYS A 77 2.55 9.61 20.40
C CYS A 77 2.04 10.98 20.82
N ILE A 78 2.37 12.06 20.10
CA ILE A 78 1.83 13.40 20.38
C ILE A 78 0.30 13.38 20.29
N ALA A 79 -0.26 12.80 19.22
CA ALA A 79 -1.71 12.70 19.06
C ALA A 79 -2.36 11.93 20.23
N GLN A 80 -1.76 10.83 20.67
CA GLN A 80 -2.24 10.03 21.81
C GLN A 80 -2.22 10.82 23.12
N LEU A 81 -1.15 11.58 23.40
CA LEU A 81 -1.02 12.39 24.62
C LEU A 81 -2.00 13.57 24.69
N LEU A 82 -2.36 14.14 23.54
CA LEU A 82 -3.33 15.25 23.43
C LEU A 82 -4.79 14.80 23.32
N SER A 83 -5.06 13.50 23.49
CA SER A 83 -6.39 12.93 23.54
C SER A 83 -6.80 12.69 25.00
N PRO A 84 -7.61 13.57 25.64
CA PRO A 84 -7.88 13.49 27.08
C PRO A 84 -8.95 12.46 27.49
N CYS A 85 -9.86 12.09 26.58
CA CYS A 85 -10.99 11.22 26.87
C CYS A 85 -11.18 10.11 25.82
N LYS A 86 -11.71 8.94 26.24
CA LYS A 86 -12.24 7.95 25.29
C LYS A 86 -13.51 8.51 24.66
N GLY A 87 -13.72 8.17 23.39
CA GLY A 87 -14.85 8.64 22.60
C GLY A 87 -14.39 9.32 21.32
N TRP A 88 -15.32 9.96 20.63
CA TRP A 88 -15.05 10.66 19.38
C TRP A 88 -14.55 12.10 19.61
N ASP A 89 -15.02 12.79 20.65
CA ASP A 89 -14.69 14.20 20.92
C ASP A 89 -13.20 14.46 21.13
N GLY A 90 -12.53 13.61 21.92
CA GLY A 90 -11.12 13.77 22.23
C GLY A 90 -10.15 13.32 21.13
N VAL A 91 -10.64 12.84 19.98
CA VAL A 91 -9.77 12.31 18.92
C VAL A 91 -8.91 13.44 18.34
N THR A 92 -7.61 13.22 18.38
CA THR A 92 -6.57 14.16 17.94
C THR A 92 -5.83 13.61 16.72
N ALA A 93 -5.47 14.51 15.80
CA ALA A 93 -4.59 14.27 14.66
C ALA A 93 -3.44 15.28 14.65
N THR A 94 -2.30 14.89 14.09
CA THR A 94 -1.06 15.66 14.08
C THR A 94 -0.37 15.58 12.73
N ALA A 95 0.33 16.65 12.34
CA ALA A 95 1.14 16.72 11.13
C ALA A 95 2.47 17.43 11.42
N ILE A 96 3.51 17.10 10.67
CA ILE A 96 4.88 17.62 10.90
C ILE A 96 5.32 18.54 9.76
N ARG A 97 6.00 19.63 10.14
CA ARG A 97 6.75 20.51 9.24
C ARG A 97 8.17 20.66 9.76
N GLU A 98 9.12 20.21 8.96
CA GLU A 98 10.54 20.28 9.32
C GLU A 98 11.22 21.48 8.64
N GLY A 99 11.88 22.31 9.46
CA GLY A 99 12.85 23.30 9.00
C GLY A 99 14.29 22.82 9.23
N GLU A 100 15.28 23.67 8.93
CA GLU A 100 16.69 23.33 9.10
C GLU A 100 17.06 23.01 10.56
N ASP A 101 16.55 23.80 11.52
CA ASP A 101 16.92 23.69 12.94
C ASP A 101 15.75 23.40 13.89
N ARG A 102 14.52 23.26 13.36
CA ARG A 102 13.31 23.10 14.18
C ARG A 102 12.26 22.23 13.54
N VAL A 103 11.45 21.60 14.38
CA VAL A 103 10.26 20.85 13.99
C VAL A 103 9.03 21.61 14.45
N GLU A 104 8.07 21.81 13.56
CA GLU A 104 6.74 22.31 13.91
C GLU A 104 5.72 21.17 13.78
N VAL A 105 4.86 21.01 14.79
CA VAL A 105 3.79 20.01 14.80
C VAL A 105 2.45 20.73 14.88
N ASP A 106 1.65 20.60 13.83
CA ASP A 106 0.31 21.15 13.79
C ASP A 106 -0.67 20.10 14.34
N ILE A 107 -1.55 20.51 15.24
CA ILE A 107 -2.42 19.60 16.01
C ILE A 107 -3.88 20.03 15.85
N ALA A 108 -4.74 19.09 15.51
CA ALA A 108 -6.19 19.26 15.45
C ALA A 108 -6.90 18.27 16.37
N ARG A 109 -8.08 18.64 16.88
CA ARG A 109 -8.90 17.77 17.74
C ARG A 109 -10.39 17.91 17.43
N ASN A 110 -11.13 16.81 17.52
CA ASN A 110 -12.54 16.77 17.14
C ASN A 110 -13.42 17.74 17.94
N ASP A 111 -13.20 17.90 19.24
CA ASP A 111 -13.87 18.90 20.08
C ASP A 111 -13.25 20.31 19.97
N GLY A 112 -12.04 20.43 19.43
CA GLY A 112 -11.30 21.68 19.25
C GLY A 112 -10.48 22.09 20.48
N PHE A 113 -9.75 23.20 20.34
CA PHE A 113 -8.94 23.79 21.42
C PHE A 113 -9.43 25.17 21.88
N LEU A 114 -10.30 25.80 21.08
CA LEU A 114 -10.86 27.12 21.31
C LEU A 114 -12.37 26.94 21.48
N LEU A 115 -12.87 27.06 22.71
CA LEU A 115 -14.26 27.42 22.93
C LEU A 115 -14.30 28.95 23.05
N ASP A 116 -15.32 29.57 22.46
CA ASP A 116 -15.75 30.91 22.84
C ASP A 116 -15.83 30.95 24.39
N GLU A 117 -15.10 31.88 25.02
CA GLU A 117 -14.83 32.02 26.47
C GLU A 117 -13.58 31.30 27.04
N ASP A 118 -12.41 31.87 26.74
CA ASP A 118 -11.21 32.16 27.58
C ASP A 118 -10.62 31.19 28.64
N CYS A 119 -11.24 30.07 29.01
CA CYS A 119 -10.73 29.23 30.11
C CYS A 119 -10.04 27.93 29.67
N PHE A 120 -10.58 27.18 28.69
CA PHE A 120 -10.01 25.88 28.29
C PHE A 120 -8.83 25.97 27.31
N GLY A 121 -8.78 27.01 26.48
CA GLY A 121 -7.67 27.24 25.56
C GLY A 121 -6.33 27.49 26.28
N SER A 122 -6.38 28.19 27.42
CA SER A 122 -5.19 28.51 28.22
C SER A 122 -4.51 27.27 28.80
N GLU A 123 -5.29 26.29 29.30
CA GLU A 123 -4.72 25.07 29.89
C GLU A 123 -4.07 24.17 28.82
N THR A 124 -4.70 24.00 27.64
CA THR A 124 -4.11 23.17 26.59
C THR A 124 -2.86 23.82 25.97
N VAL A 125 -2.84 25.16 25.83
CA VAL A 125 -1.64 25.89 25.41
C VAL A 125 -0.52 25.73 26.45
N GLY A 126 -0.84 25.82 27.74
CA GLY A 126 0.12 25.54 28.82
C GLY A 126 0.66 24.12 28.77
N TYR A 127 -0.21 23.14 28.55
CA TYR A 127 0.17 21.73 28.37
C TYR A 127 1.11 21.53 27.18
N CYS A 128 0.83 22.15 26.03
CA CYS A 128 1.69 22.07 24.85
C CYS A 128 3.07 22.67 25.13
N LYS A 129 3.16 23.80 25.82
CA LYS A 129 4.45 24.39 26.22
C LYS A 129 5.25 23.47 27.13
N MET A 130 4.59 22.81 28.10
CA MET A 130 5.28 21.84 28.95
C MET A 130 5.80 20.64 28.14
N LEU A 131 5.09 20.21 27.10
CA LEU A 131 5.55 19.16 26.18
C LEU A 131 6.77 19.62 25.36
N GLU A 132 6.76 20.85 24.84
CA GLU A 132 7.91 21.45 24.15
C GLU A 132 9.15 21.51 25.06
N GLU A 133 8.99 22.00 26.30
CA GLU A 133 10.05 22.07 27.31
C GLU A 133 10.58 20.68 27.69
N TYR A 134 9.68 19.71 27.83
CA TYR A 134 10.02 18.32 28.11
C TYR A 134 10.86 17.69 26.98
N LEU A 135 10.53 17.95 25.71
CA LEU A 135 11.32 17.51 24.57
C LEU A 135 12.69 18.21 24.53
N ALA A 136 12.74 19.52 24.78
CA ALA A 136 13.97 20.31 24.82
C ALA A 136 14.96 19.81 25.91
N GLY A 137 14.43 19.38 27.06
CA GLY A 137 15.20 18.85 28.19
C GLY A 137 15.86 17.47 27.94
N SER A 138 15.62 16.83 26.80
CA SER A 138 16.08 15.46 26.50
C SER A 138 17.59 15.34 26.17
N ALA A 139 18.39 16.38 26.44
CA ALA A 139 19.80 16.46 26.02
C ALA A 139 20.79 15.68 26.91
N GLY A 140 20.36 15.09 28.03
CA GLY A 140 21.20 14.34 28.96
C GLY A 140 20.95 12.83 28.90
N GLY A 141 21.86 12.09 28.29
CA GLY A 141 21.89 10.62 28.36
C GLY A 141 22.41 10.15 29.72
N THR A 142 21.65 10.37 30.79
CA THR A 142 21.78 9.56 32.00
C THR A 142 20.66 8.54 31.99
N ASN A 143 21.05 7.27 31.88
CA ASN A 143 20.26 6.12 32.33
C ASN A 143 20.03 6.21 33.84
N GLU A 144 19.50 7.34 34.33
CA GLU A 144 18.88 7.36 35.64
C GLU A 144 17.62 6.53 35.49
N THR A 145 17.66 5.37 36.11
CA THR A 145 16.50 4.56 36.49
C THR A 145 15.50 5.44 37.23
N ALA A 146 14.72 6.24 36.50
CA ALA A 146 13.72 7.12 37.06
C ALA A 146 12.50 6.27 37.41
N SER A 147 12.60 5.59 38.55
CA SER A 147 11.48 4.93 39.22
C SER A 147 10.42 5.93 39.70
N CYS A 148 10.54 7.24 39.40
CA CYS A 148 9.55 8.26 39.71
C CYS A 148 9.20 9.05 38.44
N PRO A 149 7.91 9.33 38.18
CA PRO A 149 7.52 10.15 37.04
C PRO A 149 8.03 11.59 37.17
N THR A 150 8.43 12.19 36.05
CA THR A 150 8.74 13.62 35.94
C THR A 150 7.50 14.49 36.13
N GLU A 151 7.68 15.79 36.37
CA GLU A 151 6.57 16.74 36.51
C GLU A 151 5.63 16.73 35.28
N PHE A 152 6.20 16.70 34.06
CA PHE A 152 5.39 16.60 32.85
C PHE A 152 4.67 15.26 32.73
N GLU A 153 5.32 14.14 33.04
CA GLU A 153 4.68 12.81 33.05
C GLU A 153 3.48 12.77 34.01
N LEU A 154 3.59 13.41 35.19
CA LEU A 154 2.45 13.57 36.11
C LEU A 154 1.34 14.45 35.52
N LYS A 155 1.69 15.56 34.85
CA LYS A 155 0.71 16.43 34.19
C LYS A 155 0.00 15.72 33.04
N VAL A 156 0.65 14.83 32.30
CA VAL A 156 0.02 14.00 31.25
C VAL A 156 -0.98 13.03 31.86
N ILE A 157 -0.65 12.39 32.98
CA ILE A 157 -1.55 11.49 33.71
C ILE A 157 -2.79 12.24 34.19
N ASP A 158 -2.63 13.47 34.67
CA ASP A 158 -3.74 14.35 35.04
C ASP A 158 -4.60 14.76 33.83
N TYR A 159 -3.96 15.19 32.74
CA TYR A 159 -4.61 15.60 31.50
C TYR A 159 -5.44 14.47 30.86
N THR A 160 -4.96 13.23 30.95
CA THR A 160 -5.61 12.03 30.39
C THR A 160 -6.43 11.24 31.43
N SER A 161 -6.66 11.82 32.61
CA SER A 161 -7.32 11.16 33.75
C SER A 161 -8.63 10.47 33.41
N ARG A 162 -9.53 11.13 32.66
CA ARG A 162 -10.82 10.54 32.25
C ARG A 162 -10.64 9.25 31.44
N ARG A 163 -9.67 9.25 30.51
CA ARG A 163 -9.35 8.07 29.70
C ARG A 163 -8.76 6.95 30.57
N ILE A 164 -7.88 7.28 31.50
CA ILE A 164 -7.29 6.31 32.44
C ILE A 164 -8.38 5.66 33.29
N ASP A 165 -9.26 6.46 33.90
CA ASP A 165 -10.33 5.99 34.78
C ASP A 165 -11.26 5.02 34.04
N GLN A 166 -11.61 5.33 32.79
CA GLN A 166 -12.43 4.46 31.94
C GLN A 166 -11.75 3.12 31.68
N TRP A 167 -10.44 3.08 31.42
CA TRP A 167 -9.72 1.83 31.20
C TRP A 167 -9.53 1.01 32.47
N ILE A 168 -9.36 1.66 33.62
CA ILE A 168 -9.35 0.99 34.92
C ILE A 168 -10.70 0.32 35.17
N GLU A 169 -11.80 1.03 34.90
CA GLU A 169 -13.15 0.50 35.08
C GLU A 169 -13.48 -0.64 34.11
N GLU A 170 -13.07 -0.52 32.85
CA GLU A 170 -13.15 -1.61 31.85
C GLU A 170 -12.36 -2.85 32.29
N LEU A 171 -11.18 -2.65 32.88
CA LEU A 171 -10.34 -3.73 33.38
C LEU A 171 -11.00 -4.45 34.56
N ARG A 172 -11.63 -3.71 35.49
CA ARG A 172 -12.42 -4.26 36.60
C ARG A 172 -13.64 -5.06 36.15
N LYS A 173 -14.38 -4.54 35.16
CA LYS A 173 -15.56 -5.21 34.59
C LYS A 173 -15.24 -6.53 33.90
N THR A 174 -13.97 -6.83 33.63
CA THR A 174 -13.57 -8.16 33.15
C THR A 174 -13.84 -9.19 34.25
N ARG A 175 -14.93 -9.96 34.11
CA ARG A 175 -15.50 -10.92 35.09
C ARG A 175 -14.49 -11.86 35.79
N ASN A 176 -13.31 -12.07 35.20
CA ASN A 176 -12.26 -12.94 35.74
C ASN A 176 -11.18 -12.22 36.57
N PHE A 177 -11.12 -10.88 36.52
CA PHE A 177 -10.06 -10.12 37.19
C PHE A 177 -10.20 -10.17 38.72
N ASP A 178 -11.43 -10.13 39.24
CA ASP A 178 -11.71 -10.13 40.69
C ASP A 178 -11.79 -11.54 41.30
N GLN A 179 -12.21 -12.54 40.51
CA GLN A 179 -12.59 -13.86 41.02
C GLN A 179 -11.40 -14.81 41.20
N ASN A 180 -10.32 -14.58 40.44
CA ASN A 180 -9.05 -15.27 40.62
C ASN A 180 -8.16 -14.39 41.50
N ARG A 181 -8.29 -14.53 42.83
CA ARG A 181 -7.19 -14.16 43.73
C ARG A 181 -6.02 -15.07 43.34
N LEU A 182 -5.17 -14.59 42.45
CA LEU A 182 -4.13 -15.37 41.78
C LEU A 182 -3.22 -15.98 42.87
N ASP A 183 -3.39 -17.27 43.14
CA ASP A 183 -2.53 -17.99 44.07
C ASP A 183 -1.21 -18.28 43.36
N TRP A 184 -0.37 -17.26 43.29
CA TRP A 184 0.94 -17.29 42.63
C TRP A 184 1.97 -18.19 43.35
N ASN A 185 1.57 -18.95 44.38
CA ASN A 185 2.45 -19.77 45.20
C ASN A 185 2.77 -21.17 44.63
N SER A 186 2.41 -21.46 43.37
CA SER A 186 2.70 -22.78 42.79
C SER A 186 4.17 -22.89 42.36
N GLN A 187 4.77 -24.08 42.54
CA GLN A 187 6.09 -24.46 42.01
C GLN A 187 6.23 -24.32 40.48
N GLN A 188 5.18 -23.87 39.80
CA GLN A 188 5.04 -23.77 38.35
C GLN A 188 5.72 -22.53 37.75
N TRP A 189 6.07 -21.52 38.56
CA TRP A 189 6.50 -20.20 38.07
C TRP A 189 7.92 -19.76 38.48
N PHE A 190 8.81 -20.72 38.75
CA PHE A 190 10.19 -20.47 39.16
C PHE A 190 10.93 -19.58 38.15
N GLY A 191 11.50 -18.45 38.60
CA GLY A 191 12.22 -17.48 37.75
C GLY A 191 11.35 -16.34 37.18
N GLN A 192 10.09 -16.22 37.61
CA GLN A 192 9.17 -15.14 37.19
C GLN A 192 8.72 -14.26 38.37
N GLU A 193 9.43 -14.29 39.50
CA GLU A 193 9.03 -13.68 40.76
C GLU A 193 8.78 -12.16 40.63
N ALA A 194 9.62 -11.46 39.87
CA ALA A 194 9.48 -10.00 39.64
C ALA A 194 8.25 -9.64 38.80
N ALA A 195 7.91 -10.46 37.81
CA ALA A 195 6.73 -10.26 36.95
C ALA A 195 5.44 -10.54 37.73
N ILE A 196 5.45 -11.57 38.57
CA ILE A 196 4.36 -11.91 39.50
C ILE A 196 4.16 -10.79 40.52
N GLU A 197 5.22 -10.30 41.15
CA GLU A 197 5.16 -9.19 42.10
C GLU A 197 4.59 -7.93 41.43
N ALA A 198 5.04 -7.62 40.21
CA ALA A 198 4.54 -6.47 39.47
C ALA A 198 3.05 -6.60 39.15
N LEU A 199 2.60 -7.77 38.69
CA LEU A 199 1.20 -8.01 38.38
C LEU A 199 0.32 -8.03 39.64
N THR A 200 0.80 -8.60 40.74
CA THR A 200 0.09 -8.61 42.03
C THR A 200 -0.13 -7.20 42.56
N THR A 201 0.93 -6.38 42.52
CA THR A 201 0.85 -4.96 42.90
C THR A 201 -0.13 -4.20 42.01
N MET A 202 -0.14 -4.49 40.70
CA MET A 202 -1.08 -3.87 39.76
C MET A 202 -2.53 -4.22 40.11
N THR A 203 -2.81 -5.49 40.38
CA THR A 203 -4.14 -5.96 40.80
C THR A 203 -4.60 -5.28 42.08
N ASP A 204 -3.74 -5.19 43.10
CA ASP A 204 -4.09 -4.53 44.35
C ASP A 204 -4.42 -3.04 44.15
N LEU A 205 -3.64 -2.33 43.33
CA LEU A 205 -3.89 -0.93 43.00
C LEU A 205 -5.20 -0.74 42.22
N ILE A 206 -5.50 -1.64 41.27
CA ILE A 206 -6.76 -1.62 40.52
C ILE A 206 -7.94 -1.89 41.44
N LEU A 207 -7.84 -2.83 42.39
CA LEU A 207 -8.94 -3.14 43.32
C LEU A 207 -9.19 -2.00 44.32
N GLN A 208 -8.14 -1.31 44.75
CA GLN A 208 -8.24 -0.21 45.72
C GLN A 208 -8.62 1.14 45.11
N PHE A 209 -8.63 1.26 43.78
CA PHE A 209 -8.94 2.51 43.10
C PHE A 209 -10.38 3.00 43.40
N ASP A 210 -10.55 4.27 43.68
CA ASP A 210 -11.86 4.89 43.82
C ASP A 210 -11.82 6.20 43.02
N ALA A 211 -12.64 6.27 41.97
CA ALA A 211 -12.69 7.44 41.10
C ALA A 211 -13.19 8.67 41.86
N ASP A 212 -14.03 8.47 42.89
CA ASP A 212 -14.64 9.53 43.69
C ASP A 212 -13.78 9.93 44.90
N LYS A 213 -12.81 9.09 45.31
CA LYS A 213 -11.93 9.33 46.47
C LYS A 213 -10.46 9.11 46.16
N GLY A 214 -9.69 10.21 46.16
CA GLY A 214 -8.23 10.13 46.12
C GLY A 214 -7.61 9.75 44.78
N ALA A 215 -8.41 9.73 43.70
CA ALA A 215 -8.00 9.38 42.34
C ALA A 215 -6.74 10.13 41.84
N ILE A 216 -6.58 11.40 42.21
CA ILE A 216 -5.41 12.21 41.84
C ILE A 216 -4.09 11.61 42.36
N LYS A 217 -4.12 10.98 43.55
CA LYS A 217 -2.93 10.35 44.15
C LYS A 217 -2.71 8.92 43.70
N SER A 218 -3.77 8.19 43.34
CA SER A 218 -3.69 6.78 42.94
C SER A 218 -3.38 6.60 41.45
N ARG A 219 -3.84 7.49 40.56
CA ARG A 219 -3.56 7.40 39.11
C ARG A 219 -2.07 7.30 38.78
N PRO A 220 -1.17 8.15 39.31
CA PRO A 220 0.26 8.02 39.00
C PRO A 220 0.84 6.67 39.39
N LEU A 221 0.43 6.11 40.54
CA LEU A 221 0.86 4.79 41.00
C LEU A 221 0.37 3.68 40.07
N ILE A 222 -0.90 3.74 39.66
CA ILE A 222 -1.51 2.77 38.73
C ILE A 222 -0.83 2.80 37.37
N VAL A 223 -0.66 3.99 36.78
CA VAL A 223 -0.03 4.15 35.46
C VAL A 223 1.44 3.70 35.50
N GLN A 224 2.17 4.07 36.56
CA GLN A 224 3.54 3.63 36.74
C GLN A 224 3.65 2.11 36.91
N GLN A 225 2.76 1.51 37.68
CA GLN A 225 2.76 0.07 37.87
C GLN A 225 2.36 -0.67 36.59
N ALA A 226 1.42 -0.12 35.81
CA ALA A 226 1.07 -0.64 34.49
C ALA A 226 2.29 -0.58 33.56
N TYR A 227 3.00 0.54 33.51
CA TYR A 227 4.23 0.68 32.73
C TYR A 227 5.29 -0.35 33.16
N ARG A 228 5.48 -0.55 34.47
CA ARG A 228 6.41 -1.57 35.00
C ARG A 228 6.02 -2.98 34.57
N CYS A 229 4.73 -3.30 34.56
CA CYS A 229 4.25 -4.61 34.08
C CYS A 229 4.60 -4.85 32.60
N LEU A 230 4.64 -3.81 31.78
CA LEU A 230 5.00 -3.94 30.36
C LEU A 230 6.49 -4.17 30.10
N GLN A 231 7.36 -3.84 31.06
CA GLN A 231 8.80 -4.13 30.97
C GLN A 231 9.13 -5.61 31.24
N PHE A 232 8.11 -6.43 31.52
CA PHE A 232 8.27 -7.85 31.74
C PHE A 232 7.48 -8.60 30.67
N THR A 233 8.17 -9.12 29.65
CA THR A 233 7.56 -9.94 28.60
C THR A 233 6.77 -11.13 29.18
N GLN A 234 7.16 -11.59 30.37
CA GLN A 234 6.51 -12.65 31.13
C GLN A 234 5.10 -12.29 31.60
N VAL A 235 4.78 -11.01 31.85
CA VAL A 235 3.44 -10.60 32.29
C VAL A 235 2.38 -10.88 31.22
N ARG A 236 2.72 -10.68 29.95
CA ARG A 236 1.83 -11.05 28.85
C ARG A 236 1.56 -12.55 28.84
N GLN A 237 2.61 -13.36 29.02
CA GLN A 237 2.47 -14.82 29.08
C GLN A 237 1.62 -15.25 30.27
N LEU A 238 1.82 -14.63 31.44
CA LEU A 238 1.02 -14.88 32.64
C LEU A 238 -0.48 -14.61 32.39
N PHE A 239 -0.82 -13.52 31.68
CA PHE A 239 -2.22 -13.27 31.31
C PHE A 239 -2.79 -14.33 30.37
N LEU A 240 -2.03 -14.76 29.37
CA LEU A 240 -2.47 -15.77 28.40
C LEU A 240 -2.66 -17.13 29.07
N ASP A 241 -1.70 -17.55 29.91
CA ASP A 241 -1.72 -18.83 30.60
C ASP A 241 -2.84 -18.90 31.65
N THR A 242 -3.11 -17.79 32.35
CA THR A 242 -4.11 -17.75 33.43
C THR A 242 -5.53 -17.59 32.89
N PHE A 243 -5.74 -16.72 31.91
CA PHE A 243 -7.09 -16.31 31.48
C PHE A 243 -7.47 -16.83 30.09
N GLY A 244 -6.57 -17.54 29.40
CA GLY A 244 -6.74 -17.99 28.02
C GLY A 244 -6.40 -16.89 27.01
N THR A 245 -6.32 -17.27 25.72
CA THR A 245 -5.79 -16.40 24.66
C THR A 245 -6.61 -15.13 24.45
N GLN A 246 -7.93 -15.25 24.34
CA GLN A 246 -8.82 -14.11 24.09
C GLN A 246 -8.95 -13.19 25.32
N PRO A 247 -9.31 -13.66 26.52
CA PRO A 247 -9.42 -12.78 27.69
C PRO A 247 -8.06 -12.24 28.14
N GLY A 248 -7.00 -13.05 28.09
CA GLY A 248 -5.63 -12.62 28.39
C GLY A 248 -5.14 -11.51 27.46
N SER A 249 -5.42 -11.61 26.15
CA SER A 249 -5.10 -10.54 25.19
C SER A 249 -5.91 -9.26 25.45
N LYS A 250 -7.20 -9.37 25.81
CA LYS A 250 -8.04 -8.21 26.19
C LYS A 250 -7.49 -7.52 27.45
N LEU A 251 -7.09 -8.28 28.48
CA LEU A 251 -6.47 -7.75 29.70
C LEU A 251 -5.14 -7.04 29.41
N TRP A 252 -4.27 -7.67 28.61
CA TRP A 252 -3.00 -7.08 28.17
C TRP A 252 -3.21 -5.75 27.41
N SER A 253 -4.15 -5.71 26.48
CA SER A 253 -4.49 -4.48 25.73
C SER A 253 -4.98 -3.37 26.67
N ARG A 254 -5.87 -3.67 27.61
CA ARG A 254 -6.35 -2.71 28.62
C ARG A 254 -5.21 -2.17 29.51
N LEU A 255 -4.28 -3.03 29.91
CA LEU A 255 -3.09 -2.63 30.66
C LEU A 255 -2.18 -1.69 29.84
N ASN A 256 -1.98 -2.02 28.56
CA ASN A 256 -1.28 -1.16 27.60
C ASN A 256 -1.91 0.24 27.54
N PHE A 257 -3.24 0.33 27.43
CA PHE A 257 -3.94 1.61 27.42
C PHE A 257 -3.76 2.42 28.71
N ILE A 258 -3.75 1.78 29.88
CA ILE A 258 -3.51 2.44 31.17
C ILE A 258 -2.08 3.00 31.25
N SER A 259 -1.08 2.24 30.78
CA SER A 259 0.33 2.65 30.82
C SER A 259 0.70 3.75 29.80
N ARG A 260 -0.13 3.93 28.77
CA ARG A 260 0.16 4.73 27.57
C ARG A 260 0.71 6.14 27.85
N PRO A 261 0.18 6.92 28.82
CA PRO A 261 0.73 8.24 29.14
C PRO A 261 2.24 8.24 29.40
N LEU A 262 2.75 7.25 30.14
CA LEU A 262 4.18 7.14 30.43
C LEU A 262 4.96 6.56 29.26
N VAL A 263 4.39 5.55 28.58
CA VAL A 263 5.01 4.93 27.40
C VAL A 263 5.29 5.98 26.33
N ASP A 264 4.27 6.75 25.95
CA ASP A 264 4.39 7.75 24.88
C ASP A 264 5.32 8.90 25.31
N CYS A 265 5.25 9.37 26.57
CA CYS A 265 6.18 10.40 27.07
C CYS A 265 7.65 9.94 27.00
N ARG A 266 7.93 8.71 27.41
CA ARG A 266 9.30 8.19 27.44
C ARG A 266 9.81 7.90 26.05
N LEU A 267 8.96 7.36 25.17
CA LEU A 267 9.32 7.15 23.77
C LEU A 267 9.61 8.48 23.06
N LEU A 268 8.81 9.52 23.29
CA LEU A 268 9.07 10.86 22.77
C LEU A 268 10.43 11.41 23.24
N ARG A 269 10.77 11.20 24.52
CA ARG A 269 12.09 11.55 25.07
C ARG A 269 13.21 10.77 24.38
N SER A 270 13.04 9.47 24.18
CA SER A 270 14.00 8.61 23.46
C SER A 270 14.18 9.05 22.01
N ILE A 271 13.10 9.43 21.32
CA ILE A 271 13.15 9.98 19.96
C ILE A 271 13.89 11.32 19.93
N ALA A 272 13.57 12.26 20.83
CA ALA A 272 14.24 13.56 20.90
C ALA A 272 15.71 13.46 21.33
N ALA A 273 16.06 12.46 22.14
CA ALA A 273 17.44 12.15 22.48
C ALA A 273 18.22 11.66 21.24
N ARG A 274 17.61 10.78 20.43
CA ARG A 274 18.20 10.25 19.19
C ARG A 274 18.31 11.28 18.08
N GLU A 275 17.29 12.11 17.89
CA GLU A 275 17.15 13.04 16.77
C GLU A 275 17.06 14.49 17.30
N PRO A 276 18.19 15.23 17.39
CA PRO A 276 18.25 16.52 18.09
C PRO A 276 17.28 17.59 17.57
N GLN A 277 16.88 17.53 16.30
CA GLN A 277 15.88 18.43 15.70
C GLN A 277 14.53 18.42 16.46
N PHE A 278 14.13 17.28 17.04
CA PHE A 278 12.88 17.16 17.80
C PHE A 278 12.96 17.75 19.20
N ARG A 279 14.15 18.15 19.67
CA ARG A 279 14.33 18.93 20.90
C ARG A 279 13.89 20.38 20.70
N ASN A 280 13.94 20.87 19.47
CA ASN A 280 13.43 22.18 19.08
C ASN A 280 12.06 22.00 18.38
N CYS A 281 11.15 21.35 19.09
CA CYS A 281 9.78 21.13 18.64
C CYS A 281 8.90 22.32 19.06
N LYS A 282 8.06 22.79 18.14
CA LYS A 282 7.03 23.79 18.40
C LYS A 282 5.66 23.24 18.01
N ILE A 283 4.68 23.40 18.87
CA ILE A 283 3.32 22.91 18.70
C ILE A 283 2.40 24.07 18.30
N SER A 284 1.63 23.86 17.23
CA SER A 284 0.64 24.80 16.74
C SER A 284 -0.75 24.17 16.80
N LEU A 285 -1.68 24.83 17.47
CA LEU A 285 -3.06 24.36 17.58
C LEU A 285 -3.89 24.87 16.40
N VAL A 286 -4.54 23.95 15.70
CA VAL A 286 -5.40 24.24 14.56
C VAL A 286 -6.82 24.52 15.05
N SER A 287 -7.45 25.55 14.47
CA SER A 287 -8.84 25.92 14.78
C SER A 287 -9.82 24.87 14.29
N LYS A 288 -10.94 24.71 15.00
CA LYS A 288 -12.04 23.82 14.62
C LYS A 288 -13.10 24.60 13.83
N PRO A 289 -13.13 24.51 12.49
CA PRO A 289 -14.24 25.05 11.71
C PRO A 289 -15.50 24.19 11.91
N LYS A 290 -16.65 24.84 11.81
CA LYS A 290 -17.97 24.18 11.70
C LYS A 290 -18.50 24.39 10.29
N THR A 291 -19.19 23.39 9.77
CA THR A 291 -19.83 23.43 8.45
C THR A 291 -21.32 23.17 8.61
N THR A 292 -22.16 23.90 7.89
CA THR A 292 -23.62 23.67 7.82
C THR A 292 -24.02 23.51 6.36
N LEU A 293 -24.97 22.63 6.08
CA LEU A 293 -25.59 22.58 4.76
C LEU A 293 -26.50 23.80 4.56
N ASP A 294 -26.56 24.33 3.34
CA ASP A 294 -27.57 25.32 2.97
C ASP A 294 -28.96 24.69 3.11
N ALA A 295 -29.92 25.46 3.63
CA ALA A 295 -31.30 25.00 3.85
C ALA A 295 -31.94 24.35 2.62
N ARG A 296 -31.55 24.75 1.39
CA ARG A 296 -32.05 24.16 0.13
C ARG A 296 -31.60 22.72 -0.12
N TYR A 297 -30.60 22.25 0.62
CA TYR A 297 -30.00 20.93 0.55
C TYR A 297 -30.37 20.04 1.74
N VAL A 298 -31.11 20.56 2.72
CA VAL A 298 -31.76 19.77 3.76
C VAL A 298 -33.02 19.17 3.16
N VAL A 299 -32.93 17.89 2.77
CA VAL A 299 -34.02 17.15 2.08
C VAL A 299 -34.27 15.82 2.77
N GLY A 300 -35.42 15.21 2.52
CA GLY A 300 -35.75 13.89 3.05
C GLY A 300 -34.86 12.78 2.45
N ILE A 301 -34.70 11.67 3.19
CA ILE A 301 -33.78 10.58 2.82
C ILE A 301 -34.05 9.96 1.43
N PHE A 302 -35.31 9.89 1.01
CA PHE A 302 -35.69 9.36 -0.30
C PHE A 302 -35.44 10.36 -1.44
N GLU A 303 -35.52 11.66 -1.16
CA GLU A 303 -35.14 12.68 -2.12
C GLU A 303 -33.62 12.71 -2.29
N ALA A 304 -32.87 12.65 -1.18
CA ALA A 304 -31.41 12.49 -1.20
C ALA A 304 -30.99 11.24 -1.99
N TRP A 305 -31.67 10.11 -1.79
CA TRP A 305 -31.46 8.87 -2.53
C TRP A 305 -31.57 9.07 -4.05
N GLN A 306 -32.66 9.68 -4.51
CA GLN A 306 -32.87 9.95 -5.93
C GLN A 306 -31.82 10.92 -6.48
N ARG A 307 -31.53 12.00 -5.74
CA ARG A 307 -30.52 12.99 -6.14
C ARG A 307 -29.14 12.34 -6.25
N LEU A 308 -28.80 11.35 -5.43
CA LEU A 308 -27.54 10.60 -5.55
C LEU A 308 -27.43 9.72 -6.82
N GLY A 309 -28.49 9.62 -7.63
CA GLY A 309 -28.49 8.75 -8.81
C GLY A 309 -28.54 7.28 -8.42
N LEU A 310 -29.20 6.97 -7.30
CA LEU A 310 -29.60 5.63 -6.93
C LEU A 310 -31.00 5.42 -7.51
N ASP A 311 -31.22 4.36 -8.29
CA ASP A 311 -32.50 4.03 -8.94
C ASP A 311 -33.66 3.94 -7.92
N SER A 312 -34.89 3.74 -8.41
CA SER A 312 -36.09 3.57 -7.59
C SER A 312 -35.83 2.71 -6.35
N THR A 313 -36.06 3.28 -5.15
CA THR A 313 -35.74 2.63 -3.87
C THR A 313 -36.47 1.28 -3.76
N PRO A 314 -35.76 0.14 -3.72
CA PRO A 314 -36.40 -1.17 -3.58
C PRO A 314 -37.15 -1.30 -2.25
N GLU A 315 -38.24 -2.06 -2.21
CA GLU A 315 -39.08 -2.26 -1.01
C GLU A 315 -38.30 -2.70 0.26
N PRO A 316 -37.29 -3.60 0.19
CA PRO A 316 -36.47 -3.95 1.35
C PRO A 316 -35.66 -2.77 1.91
N VAL A 317 -35.23 -1.86 1.02
CA VAL A 317 -34.44 -0.68 1.36
C VAL A 317 -35.34 0.39 1.95
N ALA A 318 -36.52 0.60 1.36
CA ALA A 318 -37.52 1.53 1.87
C ALA A 318 -37.94 1.18 3.30
N ARG A 319 -38.12 -0.12 3.60
CA ARG A 319 -38.38 -0.60 4.98
C ARG A 319 -37.23 -0.34 5.96
N LYS A 320 -35.97 -0.39 5.49
CA LYS A 320 -34.79 -0.17 6.33
C LYS A 320 -34.52 1.32 6.58
N LEU A 321 -34.71 2.17 5.57
CA LEU A 321 -34.47 3.61 5.64
C LEU A 321 -35.64 4.38 6.24
N GLY A 322 -36.88 3.92 6.04
CA GLY A 322 -38.10 4.58 6.52
C GLY A 322 -38.07 5.02 7.98
N PRO A 323 -37.66 4.16 8.94
CA PRO A 323 -37.56 4.53 10.36
C PRO A 323 -36.55 5.65 10.67
N SER A 324 -35.55 5.85 9.80
CA SER A 324 -34.51 6.88 9.98
C SER A 324 -34.81 8.18 9.25
N SER A 325 -35.94 8.30 8.54
CA SER A 325 -36.21 9.44 7.65
C SER A 325 -36.26 10.79 8.39
N GLN A 326 -36.90 10.85 9.56
CA GLN A 326 -36.98 12.08 10.35
C GLN A 326 -35.59 12.46 10.91
N ARG A 327 -34.88 11.49 11.49
CA ARG A 327 -33.53 11.68 12.03
C ARG A 327 -32.51 12.10 10.96
N PHE A 328 -32.68 11.63 9.72
CA PHE A 328 -31.82 12.02 8.60
C PHE A 328 -31.95 13.52 8.30
N GLU A 329 -33.19 14.03 8.26
CA GLU A 329 -33.46 15.44 7.96
C GLU A 329 -32.96 16.35 9.08
N GLU A 330 -33.23 15.97 10.34
CA GLU A 330 -32.70 16.65 11.53
C GLU A 330 -31.16 16.68 11.50
N ALA A 331 -30.51 15.54 11.28
CA ALA A 331 -29.05 15.47 11.23
C ALA A 331 -28.44 16.24 10.04
N CYS A 332 -29.13 16.32 8.89
CA CYS A 332 -28.69 17.14 7.77
C CYS A 332 -28.80 18.66 8.04
N ALA A 333 -29.69 19.06 8.95
CA ALA A 333 -29.88 20.46 9.34
C ALA A 333 -28.86 20.94 10.40
N GLU A 334 -28.18 20.02 11.07
CA GLU A 334 -27.22 20.34 12.12
C GLU A 334 -25.87 20.84 11.60
N SER A 335 -25.13 21.53 12.47
CA SER A 335 -23.75 21.91 12.18
C SER A 335 -22.80 20.73 12.36
N PHE A 336 -22.07 20.38 11.32
CA PHE A 336 -21.06 19.34 11.33
C PHE A 336 -19.72 19.88 11.81
N SER A 337 -19.10 19.15 12.72
CA SER A 337 -17.69 19.37 13.08
C SER A 337 -16.80 18.57 12.13
N LEU A 338 -15.76 19.22 11.60
CA LEU A 338 -14.71 18.48 10.91
C LEU A 338 -14.01 17.55 11.90
N HIS A 339 -13.76 16.31 11.48
CA HIS A 339 -12.85 15.43 12.21
C HIS A 339 -11.42 16.02 12.15
N ALA A 340 -10.60 15.70 13.14
CA ALA A 340 -9.26 16.26 13.32
C ALA A 340 -8.40 16.13 12.06
N GLU A 341 -8.49 14.99 11.34
CA GLU A 341 -7.78 14.82 10.08
C GLU A 341 -8.24 15.83 9.01
N MET A 342 -9.54 16.10 8.93
CA MET A 342 -10.11 17.04 7.96
C MET A 342 -9.81 18.50 8.33
N GLN A 343 -9.67 18.81 9.62
CA GLN A 343 -9.20 20.12 10.08
C GLN A 343 -7.77 20.38 9.60
N LEU A 344 -6.87 19.38 9.66
CA LEU A 344 -5.51 19.50 9.14
C LEU A 344 -5.49 19.69 7.61
N VAL A 345 -6.33 18.95 6.87
CA VAL A 345 -6.47 19.16 5.42
C VAL A 345 -6.85 20.61 5.13
N LEU A 346 -7.89 21.12 5.78
CA LEU A 346 -8.36 22.49 5.54
C LEU A 346 -7.27 23.51 5.91
N HIS A 347 -6.56 23.30 7.02
CA HIS A 347 -5.49 24.17 7.47
C HIS A 347 -4.36 24.37 6.43
N TYR A 348 -3.97 23.30 5.75
CA TYR A 348 -2.95 23.35 4.70
C TYR A 348 -3.47 23.80 3.35
N ASP A 349 -4.76 23.64 3.10
CA ASP A 349 -5.38 24.03 1.85
C ASP A 349 -5.72 25.53 1.80
N GLU A 350 -6.06 26.15 2.93
CA GLU A 350 -6.33 27.60 3.05
C GLU A 350 -5.05 28.49 3.03
N GLU A 351 -3.90 27.95 2.57
CA GLU A 351 -2.57 28.60 2.53
C GLU A 351 -2.10 29.24 3.86
N CYS A 352 -2.75 28.94 4.98
CA CYS A 352 -2.42 29.49 6.30
C CYS A 352 -1.12 28.90 6.87
N ALA A 353 -0.67 27.76 6.33
CA ALA A 353 0.59 27.11 6.68
C ALA A 353 1.24 26.45 5.46
N HIS A 354 2.55 26.21 5.55
CA HIS A 354 3.28 25.42 4.57
C HIS A 354 2.78 23.97 4.60
N GLN A 355 2.85 23.25 3.47
CA GLN A 355 2.49 21.83 3.42
C GLN A 355 3.34 21.00 4.40
N PRO A 356 2.79 19.89 4.95
CA PRO A 356 3.54 19.00 5.83
C PRO A 356 4.72 18.38 5.08
N THR A 357 5.85 18.18 5.77
CA THR A 357 7.05 17.57 5.17
C THR A 357 6.96 16.06 5.05
N LEU A 358 5.93 15.46 5.66
CA LEU A 358 5.64 14.04 5.61
C LEU A 358 4.19 13.83 5.17
N GLU A 359 3.96 12.95 4.19
CA GLU A 359 2.63 12.53 3.73
C GLU A 359 1.97 11.56 4.74
N TYR A 360 1.92 11.97 6.01
CA TYR A 360 1.38 11.19 7.10
C TYR A 360 0.77 12.08 8.18
N PHE A 361 -0.44 11.73 8.62
CA PHE A 361 -1.03 12.27 9.84
C PHE A 361 -0.93 11.23 10.97
N GLY A 362 -0.34 11.66 12.08
CA GLY A 362 -0.36 10.86 13.31
C GLY A 362 -1.69 11.00 14.00
N CYS A 363 -2.30 9.87 14.39
CA CYS A 363 -3.65 9.86 14.94
C CYS A 363 -3.71 9.15 16.29
N SER A 364 -4.48 9.72 17.21
CA SER A 364 -4.74 9.14 18.54
C SER A 364 -5.54 7.82 18.49
N LYS A 365 -6.27 7.62 17.39
CA LYS A 365 -7.05 6.42 17.05
C LYS A 365 -6.88 6.10 15.56
N LYS A 366 -7.28 4.91 15.15
CA LYS A 366 -7.41 4.57 13.72
C LYS A 366 -8.41 5.51 13.04
N THR A 367 -8.14 5.86 11.80
CA THR A 367 -8.95 6.78 10.99
C THR A 367 -10.27 6.14 10.55
N CYS A 368 -11.35 6.92 10.54
CA CYS A 368 -12.67 6.46 10.10
C CYS A 368 -12.75 6.29 8.58
N LEU A 369 -13.79 5.59 8.10
CA LEU A 369 -13.99 5.33 6.68
C LEU A 369 -13.96 6.61 5.83
N LEU A 370 -14.62 7.67 6.32
CA LEU A 370 -14.76 8.94 5.59
C LEU A 370 -13.43 9.68 5.48
N CYS A 371 -12.77 9.92 6.62
CA CYS A 371 -11.45 10.55 6.66
C CYS A 371 -10.44 9.77 5.81
N GLU A 372 -10.39 8.44 5.95
CA GLU A 372 -9.42 7.63 5.20
C GLU A 372 -9.67 7.69 3.69
N THR A 373 -10.93 7.52 3.27
CA THR A 373 -11.29 7.55 1.85
C THR A 373 -11.00 8.93 1.26
N PHE A 374 -11.24 10.00 2.02
CA PHE A 374 -10.90 11.36 1.63
C PHE A 374 -9.38 11.56 1.49
N LEU A 375 -8.60 11.21 2.53
CA LEU A 375 -7.14 11.39 2.52
C LEU A 375 -6.46 10.60 1.40
N HIS A 376 -6.96 9.40 1.06
CA HIS A 376 -6.47 8.63 -0.10
C HIS A 376 -6.89 9.21 -1.44
N ALA A 377 -7.96 10.00 -1.47
CA ALA A 377 -8.48 10.60 -2.69
C ALA A 377 -7.75 11.90 -3.08
N LEU A 378 -7.01 12.51 -2.15
CA LEU A 378 -6.14 13.66 -2.41
C LEU A 378 -5.10 13.36 -3.50
N PRO A 379 -4.63 14.37 -4.26
CA PRO A 379 -3.58 14.19 -5.26
C PRO A 379 -2.26 13.65 -4.70
N SER A 380 -1.85 14.11 -3.50
CA SER A 380 -0.85 13.48 -2.64
C SER A 380 -1.58 12.76 -1.52
N PRO A 381 -1.71 11.42 -1.57
CA PRO A 381 -2.38 10.66 -0.52
C PRO A 381 -1.66 10.80 0.82
N ILE A 382 -2.41 11.10 1.88
CA ILE A 382 -1.87 11.19 3.24
C ILE A 382 -2.16 9.88 3.99
N ALA A 383 -1.12 9.21 4.45
CA ALA A 383 -1.24 7.98 5.24
C ALA A 383 -1.56 8.27 6.72
N THR A 384 -2.10 7.28 7.42
CA THR A 384 -2.29 7.31 8.88
C THR A 384 -1.89 5.97 9.50
N ARG A 385 -1.86 5.87 10.84
CA ARG A 385 -1.47 4.62 11.56
C ARG A 385 -2.36 3.41 11.28
N GLY A 386 -3.50 3.61 10.61
CA GLY A 386 -4.43 2.57 10.25
C GLY A 386 -5.87 3.04 10.22
N ARG A 387 -6.76 2.12 9.83
CA ARG A 387 -8.20 2.35 9.64
C ARG A 387 -9.03 1.31 10.37
N HIS A 388 -10.23 1.70 10.78
CA HIS A 388 -11.23 0.78 11.36
C HIS A 388 -12.49 0.63 10.50
N GLY A 389 -12.64 1.42 9.44
CA GLY A 389 -13.69 1.23 8.43
C GLY A 389 -15.12 1.60 8.86
N VAL A 390 -15.30 2.18 10.05
CA VAL A 390 -16.62 2.65 10.51
C VAL A 390 -16.95 3.99 9.84
N CYS A 391 -18.19 4.11 9.38
CA CYS A 391 -18.75 5.34 8.83
C CYS A 391 -19.42 6.14 9.96
N TYR A 392 -18.85 7.29 10.33
CA TYR A 392 -19.48 8.21 11.28
C TYR A 392 -20.24 9.29 10.49
N PRO A 393 -21.58 9.30 10.51
CA PRO A 393 -22.34 10.27 9.74
C PRO A 393 -22.21 11.70 10.29
N ALA A 394 -21.90 11.85 11.59
CA ALA A 394 -21.46 13.11 12.19
C ALA A 394 -20.04 13.48 11.72
N TRP A 395 -19.94 13.87 10.46
CA TRP A 395 -18.68 14.18 9.77
C TRP A 395 -18.90 15.34 8.80
N GLY A 396 -18.11 16.40 8.96
CA GLY A 396 -18.12 17.52 8.02
C GLY A 396 -17.09 17.35 6.90
N VAL A 397 -17.41 17.90 5.73
CA VAL A 397 -16.48 18.00 4.58
C VAL A 397 -15.70 19.32 4.69
N PRO A 398 -14.38 19.34 4.43
CA PRO A 398 -13.64 20.59 4.27
C PRO A 398 -14.29 21.49 3.20
N CYS A 399 -14.84 22.64 3.60
CA CYS A 399 -15.46 23.60 2.68
C CYS A 399 -14.38 24.46 1.99
N SER A 400 -13.61 23.84 1.12
CA SER A 400 -12.62 24.55 0.31
C SER A 400 -12.91 24.41 -1.18
N THR A 401 -12.79 25.54 -1.88
CA THR A 401 -12.90 25.63 -3.34
C THR A 401 -11.61 25.22 -4.08
N SER A 402 -10.61 24.71 -3.35
CA SER A 402 -9.38 24.19 -3.94
C SER A 402 -9.66 22.99 -4.82
N ALA A 403 -9.07 22.98 -6.02
CA ALA A 403 -9.25 21.91 -6.99
C ALA A 403 -8.83 20.53 -6.44
N THR A 404 -7.90 20.48 -5.49
CA THR A 404 -7.44 19.23 -4.85
C THR A 404 -8.53 18.65 -3.95
N VAL A 405 -9.17 19.49 -3.14
CA VAL A 405 -10.28 19.16 -2.25
C VAL A 405 -11.51 18.78 -3.07
N GLU A 406 -11.81 19.51 -4.15
CA GLU A 406 -12.92 19.18 -5.06
C GLU A 406 -12.80 17.76 -5.64
N VAL A 407 -11.61 17.41 -6.15
CA VAL A 407 -11.36 16.06 -6.68
C VAL A 407 -11.51 14.99 -5.59
N ALA A 408 -11.05 15.28 -4.36
CA ALA A 408 -11.19 14.35 -3.24
C ALA A 408 -12.67 14.15 -2.84
N ILE A 409 -13.46 15.22 -2.82
CA ILE A 409 -14.91 15.18 -2.56
C ILE A 409 -15.63 14.34 -3.61
N GLU A 410 -15.37 14.56 -4.89
CA GLU A 410 -16.00 13.80 -5.97
C GLU A 410 -15.67 12.30 -5.91
N ARG A 411 -14.41 11.97 -5.59
CA ARG A 411 -13.95 10.58 -5.42
C ARG A 411 -14.59 9.94 -4.20
N LEU A 412 -14.71 10.67 -3.09
CA LEU A 412 -15.38 10.21 -1.89
C LEU A 412 -16.87 9.94 -2.17
N GLU A 413 -17.57 10.86 -2.83
CA GLU A 413 -18.96 10.68 -3.25
C GLU A 413 -19.13 9.38 -4.06
N LYS A 414 -18.32 9.19 -5.10
CA LYS A 414 -18.37 8.00 -5.96
C LYS A 414 -18.12 6.71 -5.16
N SER A 415 -17.16 6.74 -4.24
CA SER A 415 -16.83 5.61 -3.37
C SER A 415 -18.00 5.24 -2.44
N LEU A 416 -18.62 6.23 -1.79
CA LEU A 416 -19.77 6.00 -0.91
C LEU A 416 -20.99 5.48 -1.69
N VAL A 417 -21.29 6.07 -2.84
CA VAL A 417 -22.38 5.63 -3.71
C VAL A 417 -22.14 4.20 -4.22
N ALA A 418 -20.90 3.85 -4.60
CA ALA A 418 -20.56 2.49 -5.00
C ALA A 418 -20.76 1.47 -3.86
N ARG A 419 -20.42 1.83 -2.63
CA ARG A 419 -20.65 0.99 -1.43
C ARG A 419 -22.14 0.81 -1.15
N ILE A 420 -22.94 1.87 -1.27
CA ILE A 420 -24.40 1.78 -1.14
C ILE A 420 -24.95 0.82 -2.21
N ARG A 421 -24.53 0.95 -3.47
CA ARG A 421 -24.95 0.03 -4.56
C ARG A 421 -24.53 -1.42 -4.32
N ALA A 422 -23.34 -1.67 -3.78
CA ALA A 422 -22.92 -3.02 -3.42
C ALA A 422 -23.84 -3.63 -2.35
N LEU A 423 -24.16 -2.88 -1.30
CA LEU A 423 -25.10 -3.31 -0.26
C LEU A 423 -26.50 -3.57 -0.82
N LEU A 424 -26.95 -2.77 -1.79
CA LEU A 424 -28.22 -2.99 -2.49
C LEU A 424 -28.25 -4.33 -3.22
N ASN A 425 -27.20 -4.62 -3.99
CA ASN A 425 -27.09 -5.87 -4.72
C ASN A 425 -27.12 -7.07 -3.75
N ASP A 426 -26.37 -7.00 -2.66
CA ASP A 426 -26.36 -8.08 -1.65
C ASP A 426 -27.75 -8.32 -1.03
N MET A 427 -28.51 -7.25 -0.77
CA MET A 427 -29.88 -7.37 -0.26
C MET A 427 -30.89 -7.90 -1.29
N MET A 428 -30.67 -7.68 -2.59
CA MET A 428 -31.59 -8.11 -3.64
C MET A 428 -31.37 -9.57 -4.08
N TYR A 429 -30.14 -10.08 -4.02
CA TYR A 429 -29.78 -11.40 -4.54
C TYR A 429 -29.67 -12.49 -3.46
N SER A 430 -30.24 -12.28 -2.27
CA SER A 430 -30.15 -13.17 -1.11
C SER A 430 -30.89 -14.52 -1.21
N GLY A 431 -31.12 -15.03 -2.43
CA GLY A 431 -31.63 -16.39 -2.71
C GLY A 431 -30.54 -17.37 -3.19
N GLN A 432 -29.38 -16.88 -3.61
CA GLN A 432 -28.18 -17.68 -3.82
C GLN A 432 -27.11 -17.11 -2.90
N LYS A 433 -26.64 -17.89 -1.93
CA LYS A 433 -25.39 -17.58 -1.23
C LYS A 433 -24.24 -17.63 -2.25
N SER A 434 -24.05 -16.56 -3.02
CA SER A 434 -22.70 -16.12 -3.31
C SER A 434 -22.22 -15.45 -2.04
N LEU A 435 -21.21 -16.03 -1.39
CA LEU A 435 -20.38 -15.27 -0.46
C LEU A 435 -19.78 -14.11 -1.25
N ALA A 436 -20.47 -12.97 -1.32
CA ALA A 436 -19.78 -11.71 -1.33
C ALA A 436 -19.01 -11.69 -0.02
N ALA A 437 -17.72 -11.92 -0.13
CA ALA A 437 -16.82 -11.87 1.00
C ALA A 437 -17.05 -10.53 1.68
N ASN A 438 -17.64 -10.56 2.88
CA ASN A 438 -17.00 -9.83 3.98
C ASN A 438 -15.51 -10.01 3.74
N VAL A 439 -14.75 -8.92 3.65
CA VAL A 439 -13.31 -9.02 3.78
C VAL A 439 -13.09 -9.57 5.19
N VAL A 440 -13.16 -10.90 5.28
CA VAL A 440 -12.44 -11.72 6.22
C VAL A 440 -11.02 -11.31 5.90
N GLN A 441 -10.50 -10.37 6.69
CA GLN A 441 -9.08 -10.34 6.95
C GLN A 441 -8.65 -11.79 7.10
N SER A 442 -7.70 -12.21 6.26
CA SER A 442 -7.25 -13.58 6.16
C SER A 442 -7.23 -14.25 7.55
N GLY A 443 -8.11 -15.23 7.73
CA GLY A 443 -8.17 -16.06 8.95
C GLY A 443 -6.86 -16.81 9.22
N MET A 444 -5.89 -16.78 8.29
CA MET A 444 -4.55 -17.30 8.54
C MET A 444 -3.77 -16.53 9.61
N VAL A 445 -4.15 -15.30 9.97
CA VAL A 445 -3.55 -14.58 11.12
C VAL A 445 -4.39 -14.79 12.39
N SER A 446 -5.67 -15.18 12.26
CA SER A 446 -6.61 -15.44 13.37
C SER A 446 -6.54 -16.87 13.89
N ASP A 447 -6.14 -17.84 13.07
CA ASP A 447 -5.99 -19.24 13.47
C ASP A 447 -4.76 -19.51 14.37
N PHE A 448 -3.86 -18.52 14.52
CA PHE A 448 -2.79 -18.58 15.53
C PHE A 448 -3.29 -18.32 16.96
N SER A 449 -4.52 -17.81 17.13
CA SER A 449 -5.09 -17.39 18.43
C SER A 449 -5.84 -18.48 19.19
N HIS A 450 -6.05 -19.65 18.58
CA HIS A 450 -6.92 -20.71 19.12
C HIS A 450 -6.21 -22.03 19.44
N LEU A 451 -4.88 -22.10 19.31
CA LEU A 451 -4.13 -23.32 19.62
C LEU A 451 -3.94 -23.48 21.13
N THR A 452 -4.24 -24.66 21.65
CA THR A 452 -4.01 -25.01 23.06
C THR A 452 -2.51 -25.10 23.37
N LEU A 453 -2.12 -24.93 24.64
CA LEU A 453 -0.71 -24.94 25.08
C LEU A 453 -0.01 -26.29 24.81
N GLU A 454 -0.78 -27.38 24.76
CA GLU A 454 -0.30 -28.71 24.38
C GLU A 454 -0.07 -28.81 22.87
N GLU A 455 -0.94 -28.21 22.05
CA GLU A 455 -0.72 -28.08 20.60
C GLU A 455 0.37 -27.06 20.26
N TRP A 456 0.59 -26.06 21.13
CA TRP A 456 1.68 -25.11 21.04
C TRP A 456 3.01 -25.79 21.36
N ARG A 457 3.09 -26.58 22.43
CA ARG A 457 4.28 -27.39 22.74
C ARG A 457 4.52 -28.49 21.72
N GLN A 458 3.47 -29.14 21.21
CA GLN A 458 3.60 -30.12 20.14
C GLN A 458 4.07 -29.45 18.85
N LYS A 459 3.52 -28.29 18.47
CA LYS A 459 4.01 -27.52 17.31
C LYS A 459 5.34 -26.85 17.53
N GLU A 460 5.71 -26.50 18.75
CA GLU A 460 7.02 -25.93 19.08
C GLU A 460 8.07 -27.03 19.12
N GLN A 461 7.73 -28.22 19.60
CA GLN A 461 8.52 -29.44 19.42
C GLN A 461 8.55 -29.84 17.95
N ASP A 462 7.48 -29.76 17.17
CA ASP A 462 7.46 -30.07 15.75
C ASP A 462 8.21 -28.99 14.94
N VAL A 463 8.18 -27.72 15.36
CA VAL A 463 8.96 -26.60 14.81
C VAL A 463 10.40 -26.72 15.24
N TRP A 464 10.71 -27.23 16.43
CA TRP A 464 12.07 -27.51 16.87
C TRP A 464 12.60 -28.76 16.18
N LEU A 465 11.80 -29.81 15.99
CA LEU A 465 12.11 -31.00 15.21
C LEU A 465 12.16 -30.68 13.72
N PHE A 466 11.40 -29.70 13.24
CA PHE A 466 11.42 -29.16 11.88
C PHE A 466 12.58 -28.20 11.70
N LYS A 467 12.95 -27.40 12.71
CA LYS A 467 14.15 -26.55 12.73
C LYS A 467 15.41 -27.37 12.91
N ASP A 468 15.35 -28.50 13.61
CA ASP A 468 16.42 -29.48 13.79
C ASP A 468 16.48 -30.40 12.58
N LYS A 469 15.35 -30.81 11.99
CA LYS A 469 15.30 -31.37 10.63
C LYS A 469 15.74 -30.37 9.58
N GLN A 470 15.47 -29.07 9.73
CA GLN A 470 15.93 -28.00 8.83
C GLN A 470 17.35 -27.58 9.14
N MET A 471 17.89 -27.81 10.33
CA MET A 471 19.32 -27.60 10.65
C MET A 471 20.14 -28.81 10.19
N THR A 472 19.56 -30.01 10.32
CA THR A 472 20.09 -31.26 9.78
C THR A 472 19.91 -31.30 8.25
N GLN A 473 18.80 -30.78 7.70
CA GLN A 473 18.60 -30.53 6.26
C GLN A 473 19.33 -29.26 5.80
N ARG A 474 19.68 -28.28 6.65
CA ARG A 474 20.59 -27.16 6.30
C ARG A 474 22.02 -27.64 6.14
N LYS A 475 22.36 -28.82 6.65
CA LYS A 475 23.57 -29.54 6.23
C LYS A 475 23.39 -30.27 4.89
N ASP A 476 22.16 -30.35 4.35
CA ASP A 476 21.78 -30.97 3.08
C ASP A 476 21.06 -30.00 2.10
N LEU A 477 21.10 -28.66 2.27
CA LEU A 477 20.30 -27.72 1.47
C LEU A 477 21.13 -26.91 0.47
N LEU A 478 20.72 -27.02 -0.80
CA LEU A 478 20.64 -26.03 -1.90
C LEU A 478 21.77 -25.02 -2.09
N ILE A 479 22.22 -24.30 -1.07
CA ILE A 479 23.05 -23.10 -1.14
C ILE A 479 24.43 -23.41 -0.55
N THR A 480 25.45 -23.58 -1.40
CA THR A 480 26.84 -23.76 -0.95
C THR A 480 27.58 -22.43 -1.12
N ARG A 481 28.06 -21.85 -0.01
CA ARG A 481 28.85 -20.63 -0.06
C ARG A 481 30.28 -20.97 -0.47
N GLN A 482 30.66 -20.57 -1.67
CA GLN A 482 32.01 -20.73 -2.20
C GLN A 482 32.79 -19.45 -1.92
N TYR A 483 34.07 -19.60 -1.59
CA TYR A 483 34.97 -18.48 -1.37
C TYR A 483 36.08 -18.56 -2.41
N ASP A 484 36.16 -17.55 -3.27
CA ASP A 484 37.26 -17.43 -4.21
C ASP A 484 38.42 -16.68 -3.56
N GLU A 485 39.56 -17.36 -3.39
CA GLU A 485 40.76 -16.78 -2.77
C GLU A 485 41.45 -15.75 -3.69
N GLU A 486 41.29 -15.82 -5.02
CA GLU A 486 41.89 -14.87 -5.96
C GLU A 486 41.12 -13.55 -6.00
N ASP A 487 39.79 -13.60 -6.05
CA ASP A 487 38.93 -12.42 -6.18
C ASP A 487 38.44 -11.84 -4.84
N ARG A 488 38.62 -12.55 -3.72
CA ARG A 488 38.12 -12.19 -2.37
C ARG A 488 36.60 -11.96 -2.32
N ILE A 489 35.84 -12.55 -3.23
CA ILE A 489 34.38 -12.44 -3.30
C ILE A 489 33.78 -13.79 -2.88
N SER A 490 32.81 -13.77 -1.97
CA SER A 490 32.00 -14.94 -1.65
C SER A 490 30.77 -14.95 -2.54
N TRP A 491 30.44 -16.09 -3.14
CA TRP A 491 29.21 -16.28 -3.90
C TRP A 491 28.50 -17.57 -3.46
N THR A 492 27.23 -17.68 -3.83
CA THR A 492 26.35 -18.77 -3.37
C THR A 492 25.94 -19.66 -4.54
N GLU A 493 26.32 -20.95 -4.51
CA GLU A 493 25.92 -21.95 -5.50
C GLU A 493 24.58 -22.58 -5.13
N ILE A 494 23.59 -22.55 -6.05
CA ILE A 494 22.27 -23.16 -5.83
C ILE A 494 22.07 -24.47 -6.62
N ASP A 495 21.95 -25.61 -5.93
CA ASP A 495 21.50 -26.88 -6.53
C ASP A 495 19.97 -26.99 -6.59
N VAL A 496 19.39 -26.40 -7.64
CA VAL A 496 17.93 -26.35 -7.86
C VAL A 496 17.32 -27.67 -8.35
N TYR A 497 18.13 -28.62 -8.82
CA TYR A 497 17.65 -29.82 -9.51
C TYR A 497 16.83 -30.78 -8.65
N PRO A 498 17.12 -31.00 -7.35
CA PRO A 498 16.27 -31.80 -6.48
C PRO A 498 14.82 -31.30 -6.39
N TYR A 499 14.58 -30.03 -6.73
CA TYR A 499 13.29 -29.36 -6.62
C TYR A 499 12.62 -29.13 -7.98
N LEU A 500 13.40 -28.92 -9.04
CA LEU A 500 12.87 -28.79 -10.40
C LEU A 500 12.53 -30.13 -11.07
N GLY A 501 13.10 -31.23 -10.57
CA GLY A 501 12.83 -32.59 -11.03
C GLY A 501 14.11 -33.43 -11.12
N THR A 502 13.99 -34.72 -10.82
CA THR A 502 15.12 -35.68 -10.83
C THR A 502 15.70 -35.93 -12.22
N ASP A 503 15.01 -35.45 -13.27
CA ASP A 503 15.39 -35.48 -14.67
C ASP A 503 16.39 -34.37 -15.06
N LYS A 504 16.78 -33.50 -14.12
CA LYS A 504 17.72 -32.39 -14.32
C LYS A 504 17.35 -31.51 -15.55
N PRO A 505 16.16 -30.92 -15.56
CA PRO A 505 15.66 -30.16 -16.69
C PRO A 505 16.51 -28.90 -16.97
N PHE A 506 16.50 -28.41 -18.22
CA PHE A 506 16.98 -27.06 -18.49
C PHE A 506 16.18 -26.06 -17.65
N LYS A 507 16.89 -25.14 -16.99
CA LYS A 507 16.29 -24.15 -16.08
C LYS A 507 16.21 -22.78 -16.76
N GLY A 508 15.05 -22.15 -16.66
CA GLY A 508 14.86 -20.73 -16.93
C GLY A 508 14.91 -19.93 -15.62
N ILE A 509 15.32 -18.67 -15.71
CA ILE A 509 15.35 -17.75 -14.57
C ILE A 509 14.70 -16.44 -15.00
N MET A 510 13.54 -16.13 -14.44
CA MET A 510 12.90 -14.82 -14.56
C MET A 510 13.31 -13.94 -13.38
N ARG A 511 13.72 -12.70 -13.64
CA ARG A 511 14.13 -11.73 -12.61
C ARG A 511 13.13 -10.60 -12.52
N ILE A 512 12.50 -10.47 -11.34
CA ILE A 512 11.54 -9.42 -11.05
C ILE A 512 12.27 -8.32 -10.28
N GLU A 513 12.72 -7.29 -10.98
CA GLU A 513 13.30 -6.07 -10.38
C GLU A 513 12.26 -4.94 -10.25
N HIS A 514 11.22 -4.96 -11.08
CA HIS A 514 10.12 -4.01 -11.06
C HIS A 514 8.77 -4.72 -11.09
N ASN A 515 7.85 -4.26 -10.25
CA ASN A 515 6.46 -4.69 -10.29
C ASN A 515 5.60 -3.60 -10.96
N PRO A 516 5.14 -3.80 -12.21
CA PRO A 516 4.38 -2.80 -12.95
C PRO A 516 2.96 -2.61 -12.41
N VAL A 517 2.33 -3.68 -11.91
CA VAL A 517 0.98 -3.65 -11.32
C VAL A 517 0.92 -2.73 -10.10
N ARG A 518 2.01 -2.62 -9.35
CA ARG A 518 2.11 -1.83 -8.12
C ARG A 518 3.01 -0.60 -8.26
N CYS A 519 3.58 -0.37 -9.43
CA CYS A 519 4.57 0.69 -9.68
C CYS A 519 5.71 0.69 -8.64
N ARG A 520 6.19 -0.49 -8.23
CA ARG A 520 7.22 -0.64 -7.18
C ARG A 520 8.53 -1.11 -7.78
N ASN A 521 9.61 -0.39 -7.51
CA ASN A 521 10.96 -0.81 -7.84
C ASN A 521 11.55 -1.59 -6.65
N LEU A 522 12.06 -2.80 -6.88
CA LEU A 522 12.70 -3.66 -5.88
C LEU A 522 14.22 -3.47 -5.88
N GLY A 523 14.80 -3.11 -7.05
CA GLY A 523 16.20 -2.80 -7.21
C GLY A 523 16.58 -2.44 -8.65
N SER A 524 17.83 -2.03 -8.84
CA SER A 524 18.42 -1.75 -10.16
C SER A 524 19.76 -2.46 -10.37
N GLY A 525 20.15 -3.32 -9.43
CA GLY A 525 21.51 -3.83 -9.28
C GLY A 525 21.90 -5.00 -10.17
N PHE A 526 20.99 -5.62 -10.92
CA PHE A 526 21.31 -6.72 -11.84
C PHE A 526 21.36 -6.31 -13.32
N ALA A 527 21.03 -5.05 -13.64
CA ALA A 527 21.29 -4.47 -14.95
C ALA A 527 22.78 -4.15 -15.11
N GLY A 528 23.44 -4.69 -16.15
CA GLY A 528 24.89 -4.60 -16.35
C GLY A 528 25.47 -3.18 -16.48
N PHE A 529 24.62 -2.17 -16.70
CA PHE A 529 24.97 -0.77 -16.92
C PHE A 529 24.47 0.19 -15.84
N ALA A 530 23.82 -0.31 -14.78
CA ALA A 530 23.31 0.57 -13.72
C ALA A 530 24.49 1.28 -13.00
N PRO A 531 24.44 2.62 -12.84
CA PRO A 531 25.52 3.38 -12.21
C PRO A 531 25.65 3.09 -10.70
N TYR A 532 24.57 2.63 -10.07
CA TYR A 532 24.53 2.20 -8.68
C TYR A 532 23.82 0.85 -8.61
N LYS A 533 24.47 -0.14 -7.99
CA LYS A 533 23.90 -1.48 -7.86
C LYS A 533 23.16 -1.60 -6.52
N GLU A 534 21.98 -1.01 -6.47
CA GLU A 534 21.17 -0.87 -5.26
C GLU A 534 19.87 -1.70 -5.34
N GLY A 535 19.41 -2.21 -4.18
CA GLY A 535 18.19 -3.00 -4.03
C GLY A 535 18.39 -4.50 -4.24
N TYR A 536 17.30 -5.22 -4.51
CA TYR A 536 17.27 -6.67 -4.70
C TYR A 536 16.30 -7.07 -5.82
N CYS A 537 16.41 -8.30 -6.33
CA CYS A 537 15.45 -8.86 -7.29
C CYS A 537 14.75 -10.09 -6.70
N VAL A 538 13.59 -10.45 -7.23
CA VAL A 538 12.99 -11.76 -6.96
C VAL A 538 13.23 -12.65 -8.17
N SER A 539 14.09 -13.66 -8.01
CA SER A 539 14.40 -14.64 -9.05
C SER A 539 13.41 -15.79 -8.98
N LEU A 540 12.65 -16.00 -10.05
CA LEU A 540 11.78 -17.16 -10.23
C LEU A 540 12.48 -18.14 -11.17
N ILE A 541 12.95 -19.25 -10.61
CA ILE A 541 13.62 -20.33 -11.31
C ILE A 541 12.59 -21.40 -11.67
N HIS A 542 12.53 -21.79 -12.93
CA HIS A 542 11.56 -22.74 -13.45
C HIS A 542 12.18 -23.66 -14.51
N ARG A 543 11.40 -24.62 -14.99
CA ARG A 543 11.76 -25.44 -16.14
C ARG A 543 11.60 -24.59 -17.41
N ASP A 544 12.53 -24.67 -18.36
CA ASP A 544 12.62 -23.73 -19.50
C ASP A 544 11.35 -23.71 -20.38
N ALA A 545 10.61 -24.82 -20.46
CA ALA A 545 9.35 -24.95 -21.20
C ALA A 545 8.13 -25.21 -20.29
N TYR A 546 8.10 -24.63 -19.09
CA TYR A 546 7.10 -24.91 -18.03
C TYR A 546 5.61 -24.72 -18.42
N LEU A 547 5.29 -24.19 -19.60
CA LEU A 547 3.92 -24.11 -20.10
C LEU A 547 3.49 -25.37 -20.88
N GLU A 548 4.45 -26.09 -21.49
CA GLU A 548 4.17 -27.20 -22.42
C GLU A 548 5.11 -28.42 -22.25
N ASP A 549 6.01 -28.42 -21.26
CA ASP A 549 7.01 -29.48 -21.00
C ASP A 549 6.43 -30.84 -20.57
N GLY A 550 5.11 -31.03 -20.68
CA GLY A 550 4.40 -32.24 -20.28
C GLY A 550 4.29 -32.42 -18.76
N SER A 551 4.80 -31.49 -17.95
CA SER A 551 4.67 -31.55 -16.50
C SER A 551 3.23 -31.29 -16.05
N THR A 552 2.89 -31.73 -14.84
CA THR A 552 1.56 -31.54 -14.29
C THR A 552 1.31 -30.07 -13.94
N THR A 553 0.07 -29.64 -14.07
CA THR A 553 -0.37 -28.29 -13.71
C THR A 553 -0.02 -27.96 -12.27
N ASN A 554 0.64 -26.82 -12.07
CA ASN A 554 0.96 -26.30 -10.75
C ASN A 554 -0.30 -25.69 -10.13
N ARG A 555 -1.10 -26.54 -9.47
CA ARG A 555 -2.39 -26.17 -8.88
C ARG A 555 -2.26 -25.07 -7.82
N SER A 556 -1.13 -24.99 -7.13
CA SER A 556 -0.88 -23.99 -6.08
C SER A 556 -0.66 -22.60 -6.67
N ILE A 557 0.15 -22.50 -7.73
CA ILE A 557 0.34 -21.24 -8.47
C ILE A 557 -0.99 -20.82 -9.11
N LEU A 558 -1.67 -21.76 -9.77
CA LEU A 558 -2.96 -21.49 -10.40
C LEU A 558 -4.01 -20.96 -9.40
N ALA A 559 -4.11 -21.56 -8.20
CA ALA A 559 -5.01 -21.09 -7.15
C ALA A 559 -4.60 -19.69 -6.64
N SER A 560 -3.31 -19.43 -6.49
CA SER A 560 -2.77 -18.16 -5.99
C SER A 560 -2.94 -17.01 -7.00
N VAL A 561 -2.75 -17.29 -8.29
CA VAL A 561 -3.00 -16.37 -9.40
C VAL A 561 -4.50 -16.09 -9.53
N ARG A 562 -5.36 -17.11 -9.43
CA ARG A 562 -6.84 -16.94 -9.42
C ARG A 562 -7.34 -16.09 -8.26
N ALA A 563 -6.78 -16.25 -7.07
CA ALA A 563 -7.13 -15.41 -5.93
C ALA A 563 -6.68 -13.95 -6.13
N SER A 564 -5.74 -13.71 -7.04
CA SER A 564 -5.12 -12.40 -7.29
C SER A 564 -5.73 -11.65 -8.48
N CYS A 565 -6.66 -12.25 -9.23
CA CYS A 565 -7.28 -11.67 -10.43
C CYS A 565 -8.79 -12.00 -10.53
N ALA A 566 -9.60 -11.12 -11.13
CA ALA A 566 -11.04 -11.34 -11.33
C ALA A 566 -11.40 -12.03 -12.66
N SER A 567 -10.42 -12.26 -13.55
CA SER A 567 -10.59 -12.89 -14.86
C SER A 567 -9.98 -14.29 -14.94
N THR A 568 -10.20 -15.01 -16.05
CA THR A 568 -9.57 -16.29 -16.37
C THR A 568 -8.05 -16.19 -16.34
N THR A 569 -7.38 -17.20 -15.76
CA THR A 569 -5.91 -17.29 -15.70
C THR A 569 -5.30 -17.32 -17.10
N PRO A 570 -4.31 -16.47 -17.42
CA PRO A 570 -3.77 -16.35 -18.78
C PRO A 570 -3.03 -17.61 -19.25
N HIS A 571 -2.31 -18.27 -18.34
CA HIS A 571 -1.60 -19.51 -18.64
C HIS A 571 -1.87 -20.59 -17.60
N GLU A 572 -1.78 -21.84 -18.07
CA GLU A 572 -1.72 -23.00 -17.20
C GLU A 572 -0.26 -23.25 -16.79
N TYR A 573 0.18 -22.62 -15.72
CA TYR A 573 1.53 -22.82 -15.16
C TYR A 573 1.75 -24.29 -14.79
N ARG A 574 2.78 -24.96 -15.33
CA ARG A 574 3.10 -26.36 -15.04
C ARG A 574 4.43 -26.51 -14.33
N GLY A 575 4.59 -27.64 -13.65
CA GLY A 575 5.83 -28.04 -13.01
C GLY A 575 6.17 -27.23 -11.75
N PRO A 576 7.23 -27.64 -11.04
CA PRO A 576 7.75 -26.91 -9.89
C PRO A 576 8.43 -25.59 -10.31
N MET A 577 8.23 -24.54 -9.52
CA MET A 577 8.91 -23.25 -9.66
C MET A 577 9.47 -22.84 -8.30
N ILE A 578 10.64 -22.21 -8.27
CA ILE A 578 11.37 -21.81 -7.07
C ILE A 578 11.55 -20.30 -7.09
N ALA A 579 11.06 -19.60 -6.08
CA ALA A 579 11.24 -18.16 -5.94
C ALA A 579 12.26 -17.85 -4.85
N LEU A 580 13.24 -17.01 -5.15
CA LEU A 580 14.32 -16.61 -4.25
C LEU A 580 14.54 -15.11 -4.32
N GLN A 581 14.92 -14.50 -3.21
CA GLN A 581 15.36 -13.10 -3.20
C GLN A 581 16.84 -13.05 -3.61
N GLY A 582 17.14 -12.47 -4.77
CA GLY A 582 18.50 -12.26 -5.25
C GLY A 582 19.06 -10.94 -4.73
N ILE A 583 20.17 -11.02 -3.99
CA ILE A 583 20.95 -9.89 -3.46
C ILE A 583 22.24 -9.77 -4.28
N HIS A 584 22.84 -8.58 -4.30
CA HIS A 584 24.06 -8.29 -5.06
C HIS A 584 25.17 -9.36 -4.87
N HIS A 585 25.92 -9.68 -5.95
CA HIS A 585 26.92 -10.77 -6.04
C HIS A 585 26.40 -12.22 -5.97
N GLU A 586 25.20 -12.48 -6.48
CA GLU A 586 24.62 -13.85 -6.53
C GLU A 586 24.46 -14.50 -5.15
N ASP A 587 24.30 -13.66 -4.11
CA ASP A 587 23.83 -14.11 -2.82
C ASP A 587 22.30 -14.17 -2.81
N TYR A 588 21.74 -15.17 -2.13
CA TYR A 588 20.30 -15.42 -2.10
C TYR A 588 19.76 -15.41 -0.68
N ALA A 589 18.55 -14.88 -0.54
CA ALA A 589 17.79 -14.86 0.70
C ALA A 589 16.37 -15.41 0.48
N ASP A 590 15.68 -15.70 1.58
CA ASP A 590 14.29 -16.12 1.55
C ASP A 590 13.40 -14.98 1.05
N ILE A 591 12.38 -15.32 0.24
CA ILE A 591 11.38 -14.35 -0.20
C ILE A 591 10.50 -13.89 0.99
N THR A 592 10.12 -12.62 0.99
CA THR A 592 9.12 -12.09 1.93
C THR A 592 7.69 -12.31 1.40
N LEU A 593 6.67 -12.09 2.24
CA LEU A 593 5.26 -12.11 1.78
C LEU A 593 4.98 -11.00 0.74
N ALA A 594 5.69 -9.88 0.81
CA ALA A 594 5.61 -8.84 -0.21
C ALA A 594 6.19 -9.34 -1.54
N ASP A 595 7.32 -10.03 -1.50
CA ASP A 595 7.97 -10.62 -2.69
C ASP A 595 7.09 -11.70 -3.32
N PHE A 596 6.45 -12.56 -2.50
CA PHE A 596 5.47 -13.52 -2.98
C PHE A 596 4.31 -12.83 -3.72
N ARG A 597 3.80 -11.72 -3.18
CA ARG A 597 2.77 -10.93 -3.87
C ARG A 597 3.29 -10.35 -5.17
N HIS A 598 4.55 -9.92 -5.22
CA HIS A 598 5.17 -9.42 -6.44
C HIS A 598 5.30 -10.50 -7.52
N VAL A 599 5.65 -11.74 -7.14
CA VAL A 599 5.67 -12.90 -8.04
C VAL A 599 4.25 -13.18 -8.57
N MET A 600 3.22 -13.14 -7.73
CA MET A 600 1.85 -13.38 -8.18
C MET A 600 1.35 -12.31 -9.15
N ASP A 601 1.60 -11.03 -8.86
CA ASP A 601 1.21 -9.95 -9.77
C ASP A 601 1.94 -10.09 -11.13
N TYR A 602 3.22 -10.48 -11.10
CA TYR A 602 3.99 -10.76 -12.30
C TYR A 602 3.39 -11.92 -13.11
N LEU A 603 3.06 -13.05 -12.48
CA LEU A 603 2.42 -14.19 -13.14
C LEU A 603 0.96 -13.91 -13.59
N VAL A 604 0.30 -12.89 -13.04
CA VAL A 604 -1.00 -12.43 -13.55
C VAL A 604 -0.81 -11.62 -14.84
N SER A 605 0.25 -10.82 -14.93
CA SER A 605 0.56 -10.01 -16.12
C SER A 605 1.33 -10.77 -17.20
N TYR A 606 2.00 -11.87 -16.86
CA TYR A 606 2.82 -12.65 -17.80
C TYR A 606 1.96 -13.21 -18.94
N GLY A 607 2.28 -12.81 -20.17
CA GLY A 607 1.72 -13.31 -21.44
C GLY A 607 0.21 -13.11 -21.67
N ASN A 608 -0.46 -12.22 -20.93
CA ASN A 608 -1.87 -11.93 -21.15
C ASN A 608 -2.07 -10.84 -22.22
N THR A 609 -2.58 -11.20 -23.40
CA THR A 609 -2.89 -10.25 -24.48
C THR A 609 -4.21 -9.48 -24.27
N HIS A 610 -5.12 -9.96 -23.40
CA HIS A 610 -6.39 -9.31 -23.07
C HIS A 610 -6.31 -8.35 -21.89
N ILE A 611 -5.34 -8.54 -20.99
CA ILE A 611 -4.87 -7.48 -20.11
C ILE A 611 -3.85 -6.71 -20.93
N ARG A 612 -4.29 -5.71 -21.67
CA ARG A 612 -3.38 -4.70 -22.24
C ARG A 612 -2.31 -4.40 -21.18
N GLU A 613 -1.04 -4.51 -21.51
CA GLU A 613 0.07 -4.13 -20.61
C GLU A 613 -0.09 -2.68 -20.09
N SER A 614 -0.94 -1.88 -20.77
CA SER A 614 -1.64 -0.73 -20.20
C SER A 614 -3.09 -1.09 -19.78
N VAL A 615 -3.42 -1.16 -18.48
CA VAL A 615 -4.83 -1.24 -18.05
C VAL A 615 -5.59 -0.05 -18.64
N PRO A 616 -6.58 -0.24 -19.55
CA PRO A 616 -7.19 0.88 -20.24
C PRO A 616 -8.12 1.72 -19.35
N ASP A 617 -8.41 1.32 -18.11
CA ASP A 617 -9.39 1.96 -17.22
C ASP A 617 -8.87 2.37 -15.83
N LEU A 618 -7.55 2.41 -15.60
CA LEU A 618 -7.02 3.14 -14.45
C LEU A 618 -6.82 4.60 -14.85
N HIS A 619 -7.76 5.47 -14.47
CA HIS A 619 -7.68 6.94 -14.62
C HIS A 619 -6.53 7.61 -13.84
N HIS A 620 -5.53 6.84 -13.39
CA HIS A 620 -4.38 7.29 -12.63
C HIS A 620 -3.12 6.86 -13.38
N ARG A 621 -2.81 7.54 -14.50
CA ARG A 621 -1.46 7.49 -15.06
C ARG A 621 -0.52 8.19 -14.08
N ALA A 622 0.57 7.53 -13.69
CA ALA A 622 1.62 8.20 -12.95
C ALA A 622 2.14 9.41 -13.77
N PRO A 623 2.56 10.53 -13.14
CA PRO A 623 2.84 11.80 -13.83
C PRO A 623 3.93 11.78 -14.92
N LYS A 624 4.56 10.63 -15.20
CA LYS A 624 5.70 10.45 -16.10
C LYS A 624 5.66 9.13 -16.89
N THR A 625 4.49 8.53 -17.08
CA THR A 625 4.31 7.33 -17.91
C THR A 625 3.84 7.74 -19.30
N VAL A 626 4.54 7.28 -20.35
CA VAL A 626 4.16 7.49 -21.76
C VAL A 626 3.72 6.17 -22.37
N ARG A 627 2.75 6.20 -23.29
CA ARG A 627 2.38 5.01 -24.05
C ARG A 627 3.41 4.74 -25.14
N GLY A 628 4.03 3.58 -25.10
CA GLY A 628 4.92 3.04 -26.13
C GLY A 628 4.32 1.84 -26.85
N VAL A 629 5.13 1.20 -27.68
CA VAL A 629 4.76 -0.01 -28.43
C VAL A 629 5.85 -1.07 -28.27
N LYS A 630 5.47 -2.30 -27.90
CA LYS A 630 6.32 -3.50 -28.01
C LYS A 630 6.13 -4.10 -29.40
N ILE A 631 7.23 -4.21 -30.14
CA ILE A 631 7.30 -4.83 -31.46
C ILE A 631 7.80 -6.26 -31.25
N CYS A 632 6.89 -7.23 -31.41
CA CYS A 632 7.12 -8.62 -31.05
C CYS A 632 7.98 -9.35 -32.11
N CYS A 633 8.93 -10.17 -31.64
CA CYS A 633 9.69 -11.08 -32.50
C CYS A 633 8.86 -12.30 -32.94
N TYR A 634 9.37 -13.10 -33.86
CA TYR A 634 8.64 -14.28 -34.33
C TYR A 634 8.41 -15.34 -33.25
N GLY A 635 9.34 -15.50 -32.31
CA GLY A 635 9.19 -16.37 -31.14
C GLY A 635 7.95 -16.02 -30.33
N GLU A 636 7.85 -14.75 -29.90
CA GLU A 636 6.72 -14.22 -29.16
C GLU A 636 5.38 -14.42 -29.91
N VAL A 637 5.35 -14.11 -31.21
CA VAL A 637 4.12 -14.22 -32.00
C VAL A 637 3.69 -15.68 -32.16
N LYS A 638 4.64 -16.58 -32.48
CA LYS A 638 4.32 -17.98 -32.82
C LYS A 638 4.09 -18.84 -31.58
N LEU A 639 4.86 -18.64 -30.51
CA LEU A 639 4.82 -19.47 -29.30
C LEU A 639 3.91 -18.91 -28.21
N HIS A 640 3.67 -17.59 -28.20
CA HIS A 640 2.77 -16.96 -27.24
C HIS A 640 1.49 -16.38 -27.86
N GLY A 641 1.31 -16.46 -29.18
CA GLY A 641 0.11 -15.95 -29.85
C GLY A 641 -0.08 -14.44 -29.72
N SER A 642 1.00 -13.69 -29.46
CA SER A 642 0.93 -12.25 -29.27
C SER A 642 0.74 -11.49 -30.58
N ASP A 643 0.04 -10.35 -30.51
CA ASP A 643 -0.01 -9.40 -31.62
C ASP A 643 1.39 -8.88 -31.96
N ARG A 644 1.63 -8.55 -33.24
CA ARG A 644 2.94 -8.06 -33.70
C ARG A 644 3.32 -6.70 -33.11
N PHE A 645 2.33 -5.87 -32.77
CA PHE A 645 2.50 -4.54 -32.21
C PHE A 645 1.57 -4.37 -31.00
N VAL A 646 2.14 -4.39 -29.81
CA VAL A 646 1.38 -4.33 -28.55
C VAL A 646 1.56 -2.96 -27.92
N SER A 647 0.49 -2.31 -27.48
CA SER A 647 0.58 -1.05 -26.73
C SER A 647 1.04 -1.31 -25.31
N VAL A 648 2.07 -0.59 -24.86
CA VAL A 648 2.71 -0.80 -23.56
C VAL A 648 2.88 0.52 -22.82
N ASP A 649 2.79 0.52 -21.49
CA ASP A 649 3.06 1.71 -20.68
C ASP A 649 4.54 1.75 -20.28
N VAL A 650 5.25 2.80 -20.73
CA VAL A 650 6.68 2.98 -20.47
C VAL A 650 6.86 4.09 -19.44
N THR A 651 7.23 3.70 -18.21
CA THR A 651 7.50 4.63 -17.11
C THR A 651 8.88 5.28 -17.23
N GLN A 652 9.12 6.39 -16.53
CA GLN A 652 10.48 6.97 -16.41
C GLN A 652 11.49 5.94 -15.85
N ALA A 653 11.07 5.07 -14.92
CA ALA A 653 11.92 4.01 -14.39
C ALA A 653 12.27 2.96 -15.46
N ASN A 654 11.30 2.57 -16.30
CA ASN A 654 11.53 1.67 -17.44
C ASN A 654 12.50 2.28 -18.46
N GLN A 655 12.39 3.59 -18.74
CA GLN A 655 13.34 4.25 -19.65
C GLN A 655 14.77 4.30 -19.09
N ILE A 656 14.91 4.50 -17.78
CA ILE A 656 16.22 4.46 -17.10
C ILE A 656 16.78 3.04 -17.13
N SER A 657 15.94 2.01 -16.88
CA SER A 657 16.36 0.61 -16.91
C SER A 657 16.65 0.09 -18.31
N LEU A 658 16.06 0.65 -19.37
CA LEU A 658 16.36 0.25 -20.76
C LEU A 658 17.63 0.93 -21.32
N GLY A 659 18.11 2.01 -20.69
CA GLY A 659 19.33 2.72 -21.09
C GLY A 659 19.13 3.71 -22.24
N SER A 660 20.19 4.02 -23.00
CA SER A 660 20.17 5.13 -23.99
C SER A 660 19.31 4.88 -25.23
N GLY A 661 19.12 3.61 -25.62
CA GLY A 661 18.37 3.21 -26.81
C GLY A 661 18.99 3.69 -28.14
N SER A 662 18.33 3.37 -29.25
CA SER A 662 18.68 3.85 -30.60
C SER A 662 17.49 4.56 -31.24
N ILE A 663 17.72 5.64 -31.98
CA ILE A 663 16.65 6.33 -32.71
C ILE A 663 16.60 5.79 -34.14
N SER A 664 15.40 5.47 -34.64
CA SER A 664 15.24 4.97 -36.01
C SER A 664 15.49 6.06 -37.06
N PRO A 665 16.43 5.87 -38.01
CA PRO A 665 16.68 6.85 -39.07
C PRO A 665 15.47 7.08 -39.98
N ILE A 666 14.69 6.03 -40.27
CA ILE A 666 13.45 6.14 -41.06
C ILE A 666 12.41 6.98 -40.32
N SER A 667 12.22 6.74 -39.02
CA SER A 667 11.25 7.52 -38.22
C SER A 667 11.59 9.01 -38.15
N VAL A 668 12.90 9.35 -38.16
CA VAL A 668 13.37 10.73 -38.24
C VAL A 668 12.99 11.37 -39.58
N CYS A 669 13.19 10.67 -40.70
CA CYS A 669 12.75 11.16 -42.01
C CYS A 669 11.23 11.38 -42.09
N LEU A 670 10.45 10.53 -41.41
CA LEU A 670 8.99 10.65 -41.32
C LEU A 670 8.52 11.79 -40.39
N GLY A 671 9.42 12.46 -39.69
CA GLY A 671 9.09 13.57 -38.79
C GLY A 671 8.52 13.15 -37.43
N MET A 672 8.52 11.85 -37.11
CA MET A 672 8.15 11.33 -35.80
C MET A 672 9.26 10.40 -35.27
N PRO A 673 10.33 10.95 -34.70
CA PRO A 673 11.45 10.14 -34.21
C PRO A 673 11.00 9.22 -33.07
N ILE A 674 11.23 7.92 -33.25
CA ILE A 674 11.00 6.92 -32.22
C ILE A 674 12.34 6.36 -31.74
N ARG A 675 12.43 6.13 -30.42
CA ARG A 675 13.55 5.49 -29.76
C ARG A 675 13.21 4.04 -29.45
N LEU A 676 14.13 3.14 -29.76
CA LEU A 676 13.98 1.71 -29.64
C LEU A 676 15.01 1.10 -28.69
N TRP A 677 14.58 0.08 -27.95
CA TRP A 677 15.41 -0.77 -27.09
C TRP A 677 15.07 -2.23 -27.32
N LYS A 678 16.09 -3.08 -27.43
CA LYS A 678 15.87 -4.53 -27.35
C LYS A 678 15.36 -4.87 -25.95
N ASP A 679 14.40 -5.75 -25.87
CA ASP A 679 13.88 -6.26 -24.62
C ASP A 679 15.01 -6.97 -23.84
N PRO A 680 15.22 -6.63 -22.56
CA PRO A 680 16.22 -7.31 -21.74
C PRO A 680 15.86 -8.77 -21.44
N ASP A 681 14.59 -9.18 -21.58
CA ASP A 681 14.19 -10.57 -21.35
C ASP A 681 14.77 -11.50 -22.43
N ALA A 682 15.29 -12.64 -21.99
CA ALA A 682 16.16 -13.52 -22.77
C ALA A 682 15.41 -14.68 -23.45
N GLU A 683 14.10 -14.84 -23.20
CA GLU A 683 13.31 -16.01 -23.58
C GLU A 683 13.46 -16.38 -25.07
N PHE A 684 13.57 -15.39 -25.95
CA PHE A 684 13.69 -15.61 -27.40
C PHE A 684 15.05 -15.28 -27.99
N ARG A 685 16.10 -15.05 -27.19
CA ARG A 685 17.45 -14.80 -27.75
C ARG A 685 18.06 -16.03 -28.43
N HIS A 686 17.54 -17.21 -28.10
CA HIS A 686 17.87 -18.48 -28.73
C HIS A 686 16.58 -19.21 -29.11
N ASP A 687 16.67 -20.17 -30.04
CA ASP A 687 15.52 -20.97 -30.44
C ASP A 687 15.07 -21.87 -29.28
N PRO A 688 13.86 -21.67 -28.73
CA PRO A 688 13.38 -22.46 -27.60
C PRO A 688 12.94 -23.86 -28.06
N PRO A 689 12.89 -24.86 -27.14
CA PRO A 689 12.37 -26.19 -27.44
C PRO A 689 10.94 -26.13 -28.00
N GLY A 690 10.72 -26.68 -29.20
CA GLY A 690 9.43 -26.58 -29.92
C GLY A 690 9.42 -25.60 -31.10
N TRP A 691 10.51 -24.86 -31.30
CA TRP A 691 10.69 -24.01 -32.48
C TRP A 691 11.02 -24.83 -33.75
N GLU A 692 10.03 -25.04 -34.61
CA GLU A 692 10.20 -25.66 -35.93
C GLU A 692 10.40 -24.60 -37.03
N GLY A 693 11.46 -23.79 -36.93
CA GLY A 693 11.81 -22.78 -37.94
C GLY A 693 13.05 -23.16 -38.72
N HIS A 694 12.90 -23.76 -39.91
CA HIS A 694 14.05 -24.20 -40.71
C HIS A 694 14.87 -23.05 -41.34
N ASP A 695 14.31 -21.84 -41.49
CA ASP A 695 14.93 -20.69 -42.15
C ASP A 695 14.90 -19.38 -41.33
N LEU A 696 14.32 -19.40 -40.12
CA LEU A 696 14.13 -18.22 -39.26
C LEU A 696 14.35 -18.60 -37.81
N THR A 697 15.07 -17.76 -37.07
CA THR A 697 15.27 -17.88 -35.62
C THR A 697 14.15 -17.22 -34.84
N ALA A 698 13.90 -17.67 -33.60
CA ALA A 698 12.85 -17.13 -32.74
C ALA A 698 13.06 -15.64 -32.42
N ASP A 699 14.30 -15.18 -32.30
CA ASP A 699 14.66 -13.77 -32.04
C ASP A 699 14.42 -12.84 -33.24
N SER A 700 14.17 -13.40 -34.42
CA SER A 700 14.09 -12.62 -35.66
C SER A 700 12.95 -11.60 -35.60
N ASN A 701 13.29 -10.33 -35.79
CA ASN A 701 12.34 -9.22 -35.82
C ASN A 701 12.60 -8.30 -37.03
N PRO A 702 12.16 -8.72 -38.25
CA PRO A 702 12.44 -7.97 -39.47
C PRO A 702 11.78 -6.59 -39.48
N ASN A 703 10.65 -6.41 -38.78
CA ASN A 703 9.99 -5.12 -38.70
C ASN A 703 10.93 -4.05 -38.11
N VAL A 704 11.68 -4.40 -37.07
CA VAL A 704 12.66 -3.50 -36.45
C VAL A 704 13.93 -3.39 -37.30
N ALA A 705 14.43 -4.50 -37.84
CA ALA A 705 15.63 -4.48 -38.69
C ALA A 705 15.49 -3.49 -39.85
N TYR A 706 14.37 -3.56 -40.60
CA TYR A 706 14.13 -2.65 -41.71
C TYR A 706 13.84 -1.22 -41.26
N LEU A 707 13.28 -1.02 -40.06
CA LEU A 707 13.03 0.30 -39.51
C LEU A 707 14.33 1.01 -39.06
N MET A 708 15.39 0.25 -38.78
CA MET A 708 16.69 0.74 -38.33
C MET A 708 17.71 0.90 -39.46
N VAL A 709 17.29 0.79 -40.72
CA VAL A 709 18.14 1.02 -41.90
C VAL A 709 18.64 2.46 -41.95
N GLU A 710 19.92 2.62 -42.25
CA GLU A 710 20.56 3.93 -42.38
C GLU A 710 20.07 4.67 -43.64
N THR A 711 19.57 5.89 -43.44
CA THR A 711 18.96 6.74 -44.47
C THR A 711 19.87 7.89 -44.91
N ASP A 712 20.96 8.19 -44.18
CA ASP A 712 21.92 9.23 -44.51
C ASP A 712 22.74 8.84 -45.73
N SER A 713 22.46 9.50 -46.86
CA SER A 713 23.12 9.26 -48.15
C SER A 713 24.64 9.32 -48.11
N SER A 714 25.22 10.02 -47.13
CA SER A 714 26.66 10.23 -47.00
C SER A 714 27.40 9.12 -46.26
N LYS A 715 26.70 8.21 -45.58
CA LYS A 715 27.34 7.13 -44.82
C LYS A 715 27.60 5.89 -45.66
N ASP A 716 28.61 5.14 -45.26
CA ASP A 716 29.05 3.93 -45.96
C ASP A 716 28.12 2.73 -45.71
N ASP A 717 27.41 2.72 -44.59
CA ASP A 717 26.40 1.72 -44.19
C ASP A 717 24.98 2.08 -44.67
N TRP A 718 24.84 3.07 -45.56
CA TRP A 718 23.55 3.44 -46.17
C TRP A 718 22.84 2.23 -46.78
N GLY A 719 21.55 2.08 -46.47
CA GLY A 719 20.73 0.95 -46.91
C GLY A 719 20.89 -0.33 -46.10
N TRP A 720 21.72 -0.31 -45.04
CA TRP A 720 21.86 -1.40 -44.08
C TRP A 720 21.42 -0.98 -42.69
N ALA A 721 20.87 -1.93 -41.94
CA ALA A 721 20.73 -1.77 -40.49
C ALA A 721 22.09 -1.99 -39.82
N PRO A 722 22.45 -1.24 -38.78
CA PRO A 722 23.65 -1.51 -37.98
C PRO A 722 23.66 -2.96 -37.49
N MET A 723 24.83 -3.59 -37.34
CA MET A 723 24.94 -5.00 -36.91
C MET A 723 24.12 -5.29 -35.64
N TYR A 724 24.10 -4.35 -34.69
CA TYR A 724 23.29 -4.46 -33.48
C TYR A 724 21.79 -4.65 -33.75
N TRP A 725 21.25 -4.06 -34.81
CA TRP A 725 19.83 -4.18 -35.22
C TRP A 725 19.61 -5.18 -36.36
N ASN A 726 20.61 -6.01 -36.67
CA ASN A 726 20.54 -6.99 -37.76
C ASN A 726 20.57 -8.45 -37.27
N SER A 727 20.86 -8.70 -35.99
CA SER A 727 20.85 -10.03 -35.37
C SER A 727 20.47 -9.96 -33.89
N GLU A 728 20.02 -11.08 -33.32
CA GLU A 728 19.68 -11.22 -31.89
C GLU A 728 18.71 -10.13 -31.44
N ILE A 729 17.68 -9.84 -32.24
CA ILE A 729 16.86 -8.63 -32.06
C ILE A 729 15.87 -8.83 -30.92
N GLY A 730 15.16 -9.95 -30.91
CA GLY A 730 14.13 -10.25 -29.93
C GLY A 730 12.97 -9.24 -29.98
N ASN A 731 12.23 -9.15 -28.87
CA ASN A 731 11.20 -8.14 -28.68
C ASN A 731 11.85 -6.75 -28.57
N VAL A 732 11.13 -5.71 -29.00
CA VAL A 732 11.67 -4.35 -29.02
C VAL A 732 10.66 -3.35 -28.50
N TRP A 733 11.09 -2.51 -27.57
CA TRP A 733 10.29 -1.43 -26.99
C TRP A 733 10.51 -0.16 -27.80
N ALA A 734 9.43 0.54 -28.16
CA ALA A 734 9.47 1.79 -28.92
C ALA A 734 8.68 2.90 -28.20
N VAL A 735 9.26 4.10 -28.10
CA VAL A 735 8.56 5.32 -27.62
C VAL A 735 8.92 6.52 -28.48
N ARG A 736 8.06 7.55 -28.49
CA ARG A 736 8.40 8.82 -29.16
C ARG A 736 9.42 9.60 -28.36
N THR A 737 10.36 10.25 -29.05
CA THR A 737 11.39 11.06 -28.38
C THR A 737 10.86 12.36 -27.79
N ASP A 738 9.70 12.83 -28.24
CA ASP A 738 9.04 14.04 -27.74
C ASP A 738 8.19 13.82 -26.48
N GLY A 739 8.14 12.57 -25.98
CA GLY A 739 7.39 12.21 -24.77
C GLY A 739 5.88 12.10 -24.96
N GLN A 740 5.37 12.16 -26.20
CA GLN A 740 3.97 11.91 -26.50
C GLN A 740 3.68 10.41 -26.64
N ASP A 741 2.41 10.04 -26.53
CA ASP A 741 1.94 8.67 -26.73
C ASP A 741 2.20 8.20 -28.18
N LEU A 742 2.69 6.97 -28.30
CA LEU A 742 2.92 6.27 -29.58
C LEU A 742 1.81 5.26 -29.83
N ALA A 743 1.11 5.37 -30.96
CA ALA A 743 0.08 4.41 -31.34
C ALA A 743 0.69 3.18 -32.04
N ALA A 744 0.15 1.99 -31.73
CA ALA A 744 0.57 0.75 -32.37
C ALA A 744 0.36 0.77 -33.90
N ASP A 745 -0.74 1.37 -34.37
CA ASP A 745 -1.04 1.49 -35.81
C ASP A 745 -0.02 2.34 -36.56
N ASP A 746 0.48 3.43 -35.95
CA ASP A 746 1.51 4.26 -36.56
C ASP A 746 2.82 3.48 -36.71
N VAL A 747 3.22 2.70 -35.69
CA VAL A 747 4.40 1.86 -35.74
C VAL A 747 4.24 0.73 -36.75
N ALA A 748 3.05 0.12 -36.83
CA ALA A 748 2.74 -0.92 -37.81
C ALA A 748 2.88 -0.40 -39.24
N MET A 749 2.35 0.80 -39.50
CA MET A 749 2.44 1.47 -40.79
C MET A 749 3.88 1.84 -41.16
N MET A 750 4.66 2.37 -40.21
CA MET A 750 6.10 2.62 -40.40
C MET A 750 6.87 1.35 -40.76
N CYS A 751 6.68 0.28 -39.99
CA CYS A 751 7.37 -0.99 -40.21
C CYS A 751 6.99 -1.61 -41.55
N HIS A 752 5.71 -1.56 -41.93
CA HIS A 752 5.22 -2.06 -43.21
C HIS A 752 5.81 -1.26 -44.37
N PHE A 753 5.83 0.07 -44.28
CA PHE A 753 6.43 0.92 -45.31
C PHE A 753 7.94 0.66 -45.45
N ALA A 754 8.66 0.58 -44.32
CA ALA A 754 10.09 0.27 -44.30
C ALA A 754 10.39 -1.09 -44.98
N ARG A 755 9.68 -2.13 -44.57
CA ARG A 755 9.90 -3.50 -45.05
C ARG A 755 9.39 -3.76 -46.46
N ARG A 756 8.22 -3.23 -46.84
CA ARG A 756 7.56 -3.60 -48.11
C ARG A 756 7.82 -2.63 -49.25
N LYS A 757 8.10 -1.37 -48.95
CA LYS A 757 8.37 -0.34 -49.95
C LYS A 757 9.83 0.10 -49.95
N LEU A 758 10.36 0.55 -48.81
CA LEU A 758 11.69 1.15 -48.77
C LEU A 758 12.79 0.12 -49.00
N GLN A 759 12.67 -1.10 -48.47
CA GLN A 759 13.61 -2.20 -48.72
C GLN A 759 13.96 -2.34 -50.22
N ARG A 760 12.95 -2.45 -51.09
CA ARG A 760 13.16 -2.58 -52.54
C ARG A 760 13.85 -1.36 -53.14
N MET A 761 13.52 -0.17 -52.66
CA MET A 761 14.15 1.07 -53.14
C MET A 761 15.63 1.16 -52.73
N PHE A 762 15.98 0.68 -51.53
CA PHE A 762 17.38 0.57 -51.11
C PHE A 762 18.12 -0.46 -51.97
N GLU A 763 17.55 -1.65 -52.17
CA GLU A 763 18.11 -2.73 -53.00
C GLU A 763 18.35 -2.26 -54.45
N ASP A 764 17.35 -1.65 -55.10
CA ASP A 764 17.45 -1.13 -56.47
C ASP A 764 18.61 -0.14 -56.63
N VAL A 765 18.82 0.75 -55.65
CA VAL A 765 19.90 1.75 -55.68
C VAL A 765 21.26 1.12 -55.38
N MET A 766 21.32 0.06 -54.58
CA MET A 766 22.56 -0.68 -54.32
C MET A 766 22.99 -1.49 -55.56
N GLU A 767 22.04 -2.13 -56.26
CA GLU A 767 22.31 -2.97 -57.44
C GLU A 767 22.64 -2.15 -58.70
N SER A 768 22.02 -0.98 -58.88
CA SER A 768 22.18 -0.15 -60.08
C SER A 768 23.42 0.76 -60.10
N GLY A 769 24.24 0.73 -59.05
CA GLY A 769 25.40 1.62 -58.87
C GLY A 769 25.03 2.85 -58.04
N SER A 770 25.39 2.80 -56.76
CA SER A 770 25.01 3.79 -55.76
C SER A 770 25.66 5.16 -56.00
N SER A 771 24.86 6.19 -56.27
CA SER A 771 25.30 7.59 -56.35
C SER A 771 24.67 8.40 -55.23
N LEU A 772 25.34 9.46 -54.75
CA LEU A 772 24.76 10.36 -53.74
C LEU A 772 23.39 10.92 -54.15
N VAL A 773 23.17 11.11 -55.45
CA VAL A 773 21.90 11.61 -56.01
C VAL A 773 20.81 10.54 -55.93
N SER A 774 21.10 9.27 -56.25
CA SER A 774 20.13 8.19 -56.15
C SER A 774 19.81 7.85 -54.69
N ARG A 775 20.79 7.91 -53.78
CA ARG A 775 20.56 7.75 -52.33
C ARG A 775 19.65 8.82 -51.75
N ARG A 776 19.88 10.11 -52.08
CA ARG A 776 19.02 11.21 -51.61
C ARG A 776 17.58 11.08 -52.08
N ARG A 777 17.35 10.61 -53.31
CA ARG A 777 15.98 10.38 -53.82
C ARG A 777 15.20 9.39 -52.97
N VAL A 778 15.86 8.39 -52.39
CA VAL A 778 15.21 7.46 -51.45
C VAL A 778 14.88 8.20 -50.16
N SER A 779 15.82 8.96 -49.58
CA SER A 779 15.57 9.74 -48.37
C SER A 779 14.44 10.77 -48.54
N ASP A 780 14.42 11.49 -49.68
CA ASP A 780 13.37 12.45 -50.04
C ASP A 780 12.00 11.78 -50.25
N PHE A 781 11.98 10.49 -50.59
CA PHE A 781 10.76 9.71 -50.74
C PHE A 781 10.17 9.28 -49.39
N ILE A 782 10.97 9.23 -48.32
CA ILE A 782 10.52 8.84 -46.98
C ILE A 782 9.76 10.02 -46.35
N THR A 783 8.48 10.12 -46.68
CA THR A 783 7.56 11.12 -46.13
C THR A 783 6.31 10.45 -45.57
N TRP A 784 5.67 11.13 -44.62
CA TRP A 784 4.43 10.67 -44.00
C TRP A 784 3.32 10.44 -45.05
N ASP A 785 3.19 11.34 -46.01
CA ASP A 785 2.18 11.24 -47.08
C ASP A 785 2.39 10.03 -48.00
N ASN A 786 3.64 9.76 -48.40
CA ASN A 786 3.97 8.59 -49.21
C ASN A 786 3.75 7.28 -48.43
N MET A 787 4.01 7.28 -47.12
CA MET A 787 3.72 6.14 -46.24
C MET A 787 2.22 5.86 -46.16
N ILE A 788 1.39 6.87 -45.88
CA ILE A 788 -0.08 6.73 -45.82
C ILE A 788 -0.64 6.26 -47.18
N THR A 789 -0.16 6.85 -48.28
CA THR A 789 -0.62 6.50 -49.63
C THR A 789 -0.34 5.03 -49.92
N TYR A 790 0.88 4.57 -49.62
CA TYR A 790 1.26 3.18 -49.79
C TYR A 790 0.49 2.22 -48.87
N TRP A 791 0.23 2.63 -47.62
CA TRP A 791 -0.55 1.84 -46.67
C TRP A 791 -1.99 1.60 -47.16
N ASN A 792 -2.62 2.65 -47.68
CA ASN A 792 -3.98 2.59 -48.23
C ASN A 792 -4.02 1.77 -49.53
N GLU A 793 -3.03 1.91 -50.42
CA GLU A 793 -2.95 1.17 -51.69
C GLU A 793 -2.73 -0.33 -51.50
N THR A 794 -2.02 -0.72 -50.43
CA THR A 794 -1.67 -2.13 -50.18
C THR A 794 -2.62 -2.85 -49.22
N GLY A 795 -3.71 -2.20 -48.80
CA GLY A 795 -4.71 -2.78 -47.91
C GLY A 795 -4.18 -3.07 -46.51
N GLY A 796 -3.31 -2.21 -45.98
CA GLY A 796 -2.60 -2.45 -44.71
C GLY A 796 -3.51 -2.81 -43.53
N HIS A 797 -4.77 -2.36 -43.52
CA HIS A 797 -5.75 -2.70 -42.47
C HIS A 797 -6.20 -4.17 -42.48
N GLU A 798 -6.17 -4.88 -43.63
CA GLU A 798 -6.66 -6.26 -43.76
C GLU A 798 -5.56 -7.33 -43.52
N GLN A 799 -4.27 -6.97 -43.55
CA GLN A 799 -3.16 -7.93 -43.38
C GLN A 799 -2.75 -8.21 -41.93
N PHE A 800 -3.22 -7.41 -40.97
CA PHE A 800 -2.90 -7.55 -39.54
C PHE A 800 -4.11 -7.93 -38.68
N GLY A 801 -5.31 -7.98 -39.26
CA GLY A 801 -6.50 -8.55 -38.63
C GLY A 801 -6.87 -9.87 -39.30
N SER A 802 -6.89 -10.96 -38.53
CA SER A 802 -7.29 -12.32 -38.92
C SER A 802 -6.33 -13.09 -39.85
N GLN A 803 -5.57 -14.01 -39.24
CA GLN A 803 -5.53 -15.40 -39.73
C GLN A 803 -5.78 -16.29 -38.51
N ASP A 804 -6.80 -17.12 -38.62
CA ASP A 804 -7.19 -18.17 -37.66
C ASP A 804 -6.03 -19.13 -37.32
#